data_AF-A0A3M1F391-F1
#
_entry.id   AF-A0A3M1F391-F1
#
_cell.length_a   1.000
_cell.length_b   1.000
_cell.length_c   1.000
_cell.angle_alpha   90.00
_cell.angle_beta   90.00
_cell.angle_gamma   90.00
#
_symmetry.space_group_name_H-M   'P 1'
#
loop_
_entity.id
_entity.type
_entity.pdbx_description
1 polymer ?
#
loop_
_entity_poly.entity_id
_entity_poly.type
_entity_poly.pdbx_seq_one_letter_code
_entity_poly.pdbx_strand_id
1 'polypeptide(L)'
;MKRRAARLLLPLLLFVGTALRVVHPSADPPATISWSQGESTDPFWYLEAALERLATGTWQPRQNYNKYIFSWLAYLIFALFGVGIPQANAISLLPGVGMVLLLYLSLRQIFPQPWALLGGALAAFNAILAAYSTIPVIYPTLTAAMVLAWYLWVVGKGEGWMVGITFVWLVAVVLYLKEIALLLLPVFLLGILLRAEGRAREVWLRRGIGGGLLVLLFLGGYARYNPEFWHHVTFRFFQYRQESLGLQGFLHELFTFGRIEFFDRMPILAFGAYLALWFLLVGRAWREGGKGEREVLPALWLWSGVAGFVLLHYRPLRYMLVLIPPMILLAVAAARRIWEGELPRGGKGEALLLTAWSLPLCYRLLGRFIPLEADGFLRHLALALLLASLATLLFSGSKGAWRRLPEGRRRLWRRTFVVVALLLSLAVQLRNWVGWECAPTWSIVRATEEIRVVVGKNASLVGAYAHLLAFGNSYPHHRLRLDPRLDHHTCETFVQGGFTHFTADTVEAIPTLVRHFPELLRCTTLVDTFYIRGFAVDLLRIDVASGYTPTPFEVGRMRMAEQDWDAAAEIFLRLRSRYPASSLVLRNLGIAEFHRGRFEAAARAFEEALSRHRSDPQAAFFLGMIHANRGNGKEALAAWRQAYRAAVHDPIFRRRIEGAIEAYRRGARAAGRQEKGGVGSTGVIDASR
;
A
#
# COMPACT_ATOMS: atom_id res chain seq x y z
N MET A 1 8.94 -33.90 -25.04
CA MET A 1 7.91 -33.13 -24.29
C MET A 1 8.45 -32.06 -23.33
N LYS A 2 9.50 -32.30 -22.51
CA LYS A 2 9.95 -31.37 -21.44
C LYS A 2 10.40 -29.95 -21.87
N ARG A 3 10.97 -29.75 -23.06
CA ARG A 3 11.42 -28.41 -23.54
C ARG A 3 10.28 -27.52 -24.07
N ARG A 4 9.18 -28.09 -24.57
CA ARG A 4 8.02 -27.32 -25.07
C ARG A 4 7.19 -26.78 -23.89
N ALA A 5 6.94 -27.60 -22.86
CA ALA A 5 6.25 -27.17 -21.64
C ALA A 5 6.96 -26.00 -20.94
N ALA A 6 8.30 -26.05 -20.81
CA ALA A 6 9.07 -24.96 -20.21
C ALA A 6 9.05 -23.65 -21.03
N ARG A 7 8.88 -23.73 -22.36
CA ARG A 7 8.76 -22.54 -23.23
C ARG A 7 7.39 -21.86 -23.12
N LEU A 8 6.35 -22.58 -22.71
CA LEU A 8 4.99 -22.06 -22.53
C LEU A 8 4.72 -21.56 -21.10
N LEU A 9 5.51 -22.00 -20.11
CA LEU A 9 5.30 -21.66 -18.71
C LEU A 9 5.44 -20.16 -18.43
N LEU A 10 6.51 -19.50 -18.89
CA LEU A 10 6.71 -18.07 -18.59
C LEU A 10 5.70 -17.15 -19.30
N PRO A 11 5.32 -17.38 -20.57
CA PRO A 11 4.20 -16.66 -21.20
C PRO A 11 2.88 -16.89 -20.47
N LEU A 12 2.60 -18.13 -20.05
CA LEU A 12 1.40 -18.44 -19.27
C LEU A 12 1.42 -17.71 -17.92
N LEU A 13 2.55 -17.71 -17.22
CA LEU A 13 2.71 -17.00 -15.95
C LEU A 13 2.51 -15.48 -16.11
N LEU A 14 3.07 -14.88 -17.17
CA LEU A 14 2.83 -13.48 -17.49
C LEU A 14 1.33 -13.22 -17.74
N PHE A 15 0.68 -14.06 -18.55
CA PHE A 15 -0.75 -13.94 -18.83
C PHE A 15 -1.60 -14.09 -17.57
N VAL A 16 -1.40 -15.15 -16.79
CA VAL A 16 -2.14 -15.43 -15.56
C VAL A 16 -1.92 -14.32 -14.54
N GLY A 17 -0.67 -13.91 -14.31
CA GLY A 17 -0.36 -12.84 -13.35
C GLY A 17 -0.99 -11.49 -13.73
N THR A 18 -1.11 -11.20 -15.03
CA THR A 18 -1.83 -10.02 -15.51
C THR A 18 -3.34 -10.19 -15.41
N ALA A 19 -3.88 -11.37 -15.74
CA ALA A 19 -5.31 -11.65 -15.71
C ALA A 19 -5.89 -11.65 -14.28
N LEU A 20 -5.13 -12.12 -13.28
CA LEU A 20 -5.57 -12.10 -11.88
C LEU A 20 -5.94 -10.68 -11.41
N ARG A 21 -5.24 -9.64 -11.91
CA ARG A 21 -5.51 -8.24 -11.52
C ARG A 21 -6.90 -7.73 -11.90
N VAL A 22 -7.58 -8.40 -12.83
CA VAL A 22 -8.91 -7.99 -13.33
C VAL A 22 -10.04 -8.88 -12.82
N VAL A 23 -9.77 -9.92 -12.02
CA VAL A 23 -10.77 -10.91 -11.56
C VAL A 23 -11.78 -10.27 -10.60
N HIS A 24 -11.30 -9.47 -9.65
CA HIS A 24 -12.12 -8.81 -8.66
C HIS A 24 -11.98 -7.28 -8.75
N PRO A 25 -12.58 -6.64 -9.76
CA PRO A 25 -12.34 -5.22 -10.06
C PRO A 25 -12.85 -4.27 -8.98
N SER A 26 -13.68 -4.74 -8.04
CA SER A 26 -14.22 -3.94 -6.93
C SER A 26 -13.77 -4.43 -5.55
N ALA A 27 -12.90 -5.44 -5.47
CA ALA A 27 -12.40 -5.91 -4.19
C ALA A 27 -11.44 -4.89 -3.58
N ASP A 28 -11.50 -4.74 -2.26
CA ASP A 28 -10.56 -3.91 -1.53
C ASP A 28 -9.16 -4.50 -1.67
N PRO A 29 -8.09 -3.69 -1.76
CA PRO A 29 -6.74 -4.24 -1.67
C PRO A 29 -6.51 -4.81 -0.26
N PRO A 30 -5.56 -5.75 -0.10
CA PRO A 30 -5.26 -6.37 1.19
C PRO A 30 -5.18 -5.35 2.32
N ALA A 31 -5.89 -5.61 3.42
CA ALA A 31 -5.90 -4.72 4.59
C ALA A 31 -4.48 -4.47 5.14
N THR A 32 -3.59 -5.46 5.02
CA THR A 32 -2.20 -5.41 5.49
C THR A 32 -1.22 -4.82 4.48
N ILE A 33 -1.66 -4.30 3.33
CA ILE A 33 -0.77 -3.70 2.32
C ILE A 33 0.03 -2.53 2.89
N SER A 34 -0.59 -1.76 3.80
CA SER A 34 -0.06 -0.52 4.36
C SER A 34 -0.66 -0.33 5.75
N TRP A 35 0.09 0.33 6.64
CA TRP A 35 -0.39 0.80 7.93
C TRP A 35 -1.24 2.07 7.79
N SER A 36 -1.16 2.75 6.65
CA SER A 36 -1.86 4.01 6.40
C SER A 36 -3.31 3.76 5.99
N GLN A 37 -4.19 4.67 6.41
CA GLN A 37 -5.55 4.76 5.92
C GLN A 37 -5.65 5.48 4.56
N GLY A 38 -4.56 6.10 4.11
CA GLY A 38 -4.50 6.81 2.83
C GLY A 38 -4.82 5.92 1.63
N GLU A 39 -4.75 4.59 1.77
CA GLU A 39 -5.21 3.64 0.76
C GLU A 39 -6.74 3.56 0.63
N SER A 40 -7.48 4.00 1.65
CA SER A 40 -8.95 4.05 1.67
C SER A 40 -9.47 5.48 1.41
N THR A 41 -8.74 6.53 1.80
CA THR A 41 -9.20 7.92 1.70
C THR A 41 -8.70 8.65 0.45
N ASP A 42 -7.38 8.71 0.24
CA ASP A 42 -6.75 9.39 -0.90
C ASP A 42 -7.34 9.02 -2.28
N PRO A 43 -7.68 7.74 -2.57
CA PRO A 43 -8.16 7.39 -3.90
C PRO A 43 -9.38 8.20 -4.32
N PHE A 44 -10.29 8.48 -3.39
CA PHE A 44 -11.54 9.21 -3.69
C PHE A 44 -11.32 10.71 -3.79
N TRP A 45 -10.30 11.27 -3.14
CA TRP A 45 -9.92 12.68 -3.31
C TRP A 45 -9.40 12.95 -4.73
N TYR A 46 -8.66 12.02 -5.32
CA TYR A 46 -8.15 12.17 -6.68
C TYR A 46 -9.25 12.16 -7.76
N LEU A 47 -10.46 11.73 -7.42
CA LEU A 47 -11.59 11.62 -8.35
C LEU A 47 -12.49 12.86 -8.34
N GLU A 48 -12.36 13.73 -7.34
CA GLU A 48 -13.26 14.86 -7.12
C GLU A 48 -13.37 15.77 -8.35
N ALA A 49 -12.25 16.13 -8.97
CA ALA A 49 -12.24 16.98 -10.16
C ALA A 49 -12.99 16.37 -11.36
N ALA A 50 -12.92 15.05 -11.52
CA ALA A 50 -13.63 14.35 -12.59
C ALA A 50 -15.14 14.27 -12.31
N LEU A 51 -15.52 14.01 -11.06
CA LEU A 51 -16.91 13.98 -10.63
C LEU A 51 -17.56 15.36 -10.75
N GLU A 52 -16.85 16.40 -10.35
CA GLU A 52 -17.31 17.79 -10.50
C GLU A 52 -17.51 18.15 -11.97
N ARG A 53 -16.55 17.80 -12.84
CA ARG A 53 -16.68 18.03 -14.29
C ARG A 53 -17.89 17.32 -14.89
N LEU A 54 -18.23 16.12 -14.42
CA LEU A 54 -19.44 15.41 -14.88
C LEU A 54 -20.72 16.06 -14.36
N ALA A 55 -20.71 16.58 -13.15
CA ALA A 55 -21.88 17.16 -12.51
C ALA A 55 -22.19 18.59 -13.01
N THR A 56 -21.18 19.45 -13.13
CA THR A 56 -21.37 20.88 -13.42
C THR A 56 -20.80 21.32 -14.75
N GLY A 57 -20.05 20.46 -15.43
CA GLY A 57 -19.34 20.85 -16.66
C GLY A 57 -18.13 21.73 -16.40
N THR A 58 -17.66 21.90 -15.16
CA THR A 58 -16.48 22.73 -14.84
C THR A 58 -15.37 21.91 -14.18
N TRP A 59 -14.11 22.35 -14.31
CA TRP A 59 -12.96 21.73 -13.63
C TRP A 59 -12.61 22.48 -12.35
N GLN A 60 -13.62 22.82 -11.54
CA GLN A 60 -13.46 23.57 -10.29
C GLN A 60 -13.81 22.68 -9.08
N PRO A 61 -12.97 21.67 -8.75
CA PRO A 61 -13.22 20.85 -7.57
C PRO A 61 -13.24 21.72 -6.31
N ARG A 62 -14.00 21.30 -5.29
CA ARG A 62 -14.09 22.04 -4.03
C ARG A 62 -12.74 22.08 -3.32
N GLN A 63 -11.88 21.10 -3.55
CA GLN A 63 -10.49 21.11 -3.11
C GLN A 63 -9.51 20.89 -4.27
N ASN A 64 -8.43 21.68 -4.32
CA ASN A 64 -7.46 21.60 -5.40
C ASN A 64 -6.48 20.42 -5.24
N TYR A 65 -6.96 19.21 -5.54
CA TYR A 65 -6.15 17.99 -5.70
C TYR A 65 -5.93 17.61 -7.16
N ASN A 66 -6.24 18.52 -8.09
CA ASN A 66 -6.29 18.20 -9.50
C ASN A 66 -4.93 17.73 -10.02
N LYS A 67 -4.86 16.46 -10.40
CA LYS A 67 -3.72 15.88 -11.10
C LYS A 67 -4.16 15.65 -12.53
N TYR A 68 -3.95 16.66 -13.38
CA TYR A 68 -4.56 16.79 -14.70
C TYR A 68 -4.66 15.46 -15.47
N ILE A 69 -3.56 14.73 -15.65
CA ILE A 69 -3.58 13.45 -16.41
C ILE A 69 -4.48 12.42 -15.72
N PHE A 70 -4.42 12.32 -14.40
CA PHE A 70 -5.22 11.38 -13.61
C PHE A 70 -6.71 11.76 -13.62
N SER A 71 -7.04 13.05 -13.43
CA SER A 71 -8.40 13.57 -13.44
C SER A 71 -9.06 13.44 -14.82
N TRP A 72 -8.33 13.69 -15.91
CA TRP A 72 -8.82 13.49 -17.27
C TRP A 72 -9.09 12.01 -17.57
N LEU A 73 -8.20 11.12 -17.13
CA LEU A 73 -8.41 9.68 -17.27
C LEU A 73 -9.66 9.22 -16.50
N ALA A 74 -9.83 9.72 -15.26
CA ALA A 74 -11.01 9.46 -14.45
C ALA A 74 -12.29 9.95 -15.12
N TYR A 75 -12.29 11.19 -15.62
CA TYR A 75 -13.42 11.78 -16.34
C TYR A 75 -13.79 10.95 -17.58
N LEU A 76 -12.81 10.58 -18.40
CA LEU A 76 -13.06 9.79 -19.61
C LEU A 76 -13.70 8.44 -19.26
N ILE A 77 -13.16 7.74 -18.25
CA ILE A 77 -13.70 6.44 -17.83
C ILE A 77 -15.13 6.60 -17.30
N PHE A 78 -15.39 7.59 -16.45
CA PHE A 78 -16.72 7.82 -15.90
C PHE A 78 -17.73 8.33 -16.94
N ALA A 79 -17.31 9.14 -17.90
CA ALA A 79 -18.16 9.62 -18.99
C ALA A 79 -18.59 8.46 -19.91
N LEU A 80 -17.71 7.48 -20.13
CA LEU A 80 -17.99 6.33 -21.00
C LEU A 80 -18.75 5.20 -20.29
N PHE A 81 -18.46 4.94 -19.01
CA PHE A 81 -18.90 3.73 -18.30
C PHE A 81 -19.70 4.01 -17.02
N GLY A 82 -20.00 5.28 -16.73
CA GLY A 82 -20.66 5.71 -15.50
C GLY A 82 -19.73 5.76 -14.29
N VAL A 83 -20.23 6.35 -13.19
CA VAL A 83 -19.51 6.43 -11.92
C VAL A 83 -19.76 5.16 -11.11
N GLY A 84 -18.68 4.48 -10.73
CA GLY A 84 -18.73 3.29 -9.88
C GLY A 84 -17.35 2.85 -9.40
N ILE A 85 -17.31 2.02 -8.36
CA ILE A 85 -16.05 1.52 -7.76
C ILE A 85 -15.20 0.74 -8.78
N PRO A 86 -15.74 -0.21 -9.58
CA PRO A 86 -14.90 -0.88 -10.58
C PRO A 86 -14.36 0.08 -11.65
N GLN A 87 -15.13 1.08 -12.07
CA GLN A 87 -14.69 2.13 -12.99
C GLN A 87 -13.59 2.99 -12.36
N ALA A 88 -13.72 3.34 -11.09
CA ALA A 88 -12.69 4.07 -10.37
C ALA A 88 -11.40 3.24 -10.31
N ASN A 89 -11.48 1.99 -9.88
CA ASN A 89 -10.33 1.08 -9.83
C ASN A 89 -9.67 0.89 -11.22
N ALA A 90 -10.45 0.94 -12.31
CA ALA A 90 -9.93 0.85 -13.68
C ALA A 90 -8.91 1.94 -14.04
N ILE A 91 -9.01 3.13 -13.42
CA ILE A 91 -8.11 4.28 -13.66
C ILE A 91 -6.65 3.92 -13.38
N SER A 92 -6.40 3.12 -12.34
CA SER A 92 -5.06 2.66 -11.97
C SER A 92 -4.75 1.26 -12.47
N LEU A 93 -5.78 0.44 -12.69
CA LEU A 93 -5.64 -0.92 -13.22
C LEU A 93 -5.12 -0.93 -14.64
N LEU A 94 -5.65 -0.07 -15.53
CA LEU A 94 -5.23 -0.01 -16.93
C LEU A 94 -3.75 0.37 -17.08
N PRO A 95 -3.24 1.47 -16.47
CA PRO A 95 -1.80 1.73 -16.44
C PRO A 95 -1.01 0.63 -15.73
N GLY A 96 -1.58 0.02 -14.67
CA GLY A 96 -0.94 -1.06 -13.92
C GLY A 96 -0.76 -2.36 -14.72
N VAL A 97 -1.68 -2.68 -15.63
CA VAL A 97 -1.55 -3.76 -16.60
C VAL A 97 -0.60 -3.35 -17.73
N GLY A 98 -0.76 -2.13 -18.25
CA GLY A 98 0.08 -1.58 -19.30
C GLY A 98 1.56 -1.53 -18.93
N MET A 99 1.90 -1.18 -17.68
CA MET A 99 3.30 -1.15 -17.22
C MET A 99 3.96 -2.54 -17.21
N VAL A 100 3.21 -3.62 -16.96
CA VAL A 100 3.76 -4.98 -17.01
C VAL A 100 4.13 -5.34 -18.45
N LEU A 101 3.26 -5.01 -19.41
CA LEU A 101 3.53 -5.19 -20.84
C LEU A 101 4.71 -4.32 -21.30
N LEU A 102 4.70 -3.02 -20.99
CA LEU A 102 5.79 -2.10 -21.35
C LEU A 102 7.13 -2.53 -20.74
N LEU A 103 7.14 -2.98 -19.49
CA LEU A 103 8.34 -3.48 -18.85
C LEU A 103 8.85 -4.75 -19.54
N TYR A 104 7.97 -5.70 -19.87
CA TYR A 104 8.32 -6.87 -20.68
C TYR A 104 8.92 -6.49 -22.05
N LEU A 105 8.28 -5.56 -22.76
CA LEU A 105 8.75 -5.08 -24.07
C LEU A 105 10.12 -4.41 -23.94
N SER A 106 10.33 -3.59 -22.91
CA SER A 106 11.64 -2.98 -22.63
C SER A 106 12.71 -4.02 -22.32
N LEU A 107 12.39 -5.05 -21.52
CA LEU A 107 13.30 -6.14 -21.19
C LEU A 107 13.68 -6.95 -22.43
N ARG A 108 12.75 -7.14 -23.38
CA ARG A 108 13.01 -7.85 -24.64
C ARG A 108 14.02 -7.12 -25.55
N GLN A 109 14.17 -5.81 -25.40
CA GLN A 109 15.20 -5.03 -26.10
C GLN A 109 16.60 -5.13 -25.46
N ILE A 110 16.68 -5.69 -24.24
CA ILE A 110 17.88 -5.71 -23.40
C ILE A 110 18.39 -7.13 -23.18
N PHE A 111 17.48 -8.08 -23.01
CA PHE A 111 17.77 -9.45 -22.63
C PHE A 111 17.16 -10.45 -23.62
N PRO A 112 17.78 -11.65 -23.77
CA PRO A 112 17.16 -12.75 -24.49
C PRO A 112 15.76 -13.10 -23.95
N GLN A 113 14.91 -13.66 -24.82
CA GLN A 113 13.49 -13.90 -24.54
C GLN A 113 13.19 -14.57 -23.18
N PRO A 114 13.91 -15.62 -22.70
CA PRO A 114 13.60 -16.24 -21.42
C PRO A 114 13.74 -15.28 -20.23
N TRP A 115 14.73 -14.39 -20.26
CA TRP A 115 14.99 -13.41 -19.21
C TRP A 115 14.01 -12.24 -19.27
N ALA A 116 13.60 -11.84 -20.47
CA ALA A 116 12.55 -10.85 -20.63
C ALA A 116 11.20 -11.35 -20.10
N LEU A 117 10.84 -12.59 -20.43
CA LEU A 117 9.65 -13.25 -19.91
C LEU A 117 9.72 -13.42 -18.38
N LEU A 118 10.89 -13.75 -17.84
CA LEU A 118 11.10 -13.80 -16.39
C LEU A 118 10.82 -12.46 -15.72
N GLY A 119 11.39 -11.36 -16.24
CA GLY A 119 11.15 -10.04 -15.67
C GLY A 119 9.69 -9.60 -15.79
N GLY A 120 9.03 -9.92 -16.92
CA GLY A 120 7.59 -9.73 -17.08
C GLY A 120 6.79 -10.51 -16.02
N ALA A 121 7.12 -11.78 -15.79
CA ALA A 121 6.45 -12.60 -14.77
C ALA A 121 6.68 -12.06 -13.35
N LEU A 122 7.90 -11.62 -13.02
CA LEU A 122 8.20 -10.97 -11.73
C LEU A 122 7.39 -9.69 -11.54
N ALA A 123 7.17 -8.90 -12.60
CA ALA A 123 6.33 -7.72 -12.57
C ALA A 123 4.84 -8.07 -12.41
N ALA A 124 4.36 -9.07 -13.14
CA ALA A 124 2.98 -9.52 -13.14
C ALA A 124 2.55 -10.03 -11.75
N PHE A 125 3.36 -10.89 -11.13
CA PHE A 125 3.11 -11.47 -9.82
C PHE A 125 3.52 -10.59 -8.62
N ASN A 126 4.10 -9.42 -8.86
CA ASN A 126 4.47 -8.54 -7.75
C ASN A 126 3.23 -8.08 -6.99
N ALA A 127 3.06 -8.57 -5.75
CA ALA A 127 1.84 -8.37 -4.97
C ALA A 127 1.59 -6.89 -4.64
N ILE A 128 2.66 -6.09 -4.46
CA ILE A 128 2.53 -4.67 -4.17
C ILE A 128 2.09 -3.89 -5.41
N LEU A 129 2.74 -4.11 -6.56
CA LEU A 129 2.31 -3.48 -7.82
C LEU A 129 0.87 -3.86 -8.17
N ALA A 130 0.52 -5.14 -8.01
CA ALA A 130 -0.80 -5.62 -8.30
C ALA A 130 -1.85 -5.01 -7.35
N ALA A 131 -1.61 -4.98 -6.04
CA ALA A 131 -2.56 -4.44 -5.07
C ALA A 131 -2.78 -2.94 -5.21
N TYR A 132 -1.73 -2.17 -5.50
CA TYR A 132 -1.90 -0.74 -5.75
C TYR A 132 -2.55 -0.44 -7.11
N SER A 133 -2.44 -1.34 -8.07
CA SER A 133 -3.12 -1.19 -9.37
C SER A 133 -4.64 -1.38 -9.26
N THR A 134 -5.16 -1.94 -8.15
CA THR A 134 -6.60 -2.15 -7.97
C THR A 134 -7.29 -1.07 -7.14
N ILE A 135 -6.61 0.06 -6.86
CA ILE A 135 -7.21 1.25 -6.23
C ILE A 135 -6.89 2.52 -7.03
N PRO A 136 -7.80 3.52 -7.07
CA PRO A 136 -7.67 4.72 -7.88
C PRO A 136 -6.67 5.73 -7.28
N VAL A 137 -5.44 5.29 -7.07
CA VAL A 137 -4.34 6.16 -6.66
C VAL A 137 -3.44 6.46 -7.85
N ILE A 138 -2.80 7.62 -7.83
CA ILE A 138 -1.97 8.09 -8.95
C ILE A 138 -0.67 7.30 -9.18
N TYR A 139 -0.22 6.53 -8.21
CA TYR A 139 1.14 5.95 -8.21
C TYR A 139 1.38 4.82 -9.22
N PRO A 140 0.44 3.91 -9.51
CA PRO A 140 0.51 3.01 -10.66
C PRO A 140 0.64 3.76 -11.98
N THR A 141 -0.14 4.83 -12.18
CA THR A 141 -0.06 5.69 -13.38
C THR A 141 1.30 6.37 -13.49
N LEU A 142 1.81 6.91 -12.39
CA LEU A 142 3.17 7.45 -12.31
C LEU A 142 4.22 6.40 -12.65
N THR A 143 4.11 5.19 -12.09
CA THR A 143 5.06 4.10 -12.32
C THR A 143 5.02 3.64 -13.78
N ALA A 144 3.83 3.50 -14.36
CA ALA A 144 3.66 3.21 -15.78
C ALA A 144 4.30 4.28 -16.67
N ALA A 145 4.14 5.56 -16.31
CA ALA A 145 4.77 6.67 -17.01
C ALA A 145 6.31 6.62 -16.92
N MET A 146 6.88 6.23 -15.78
CA MET A 146 8.34 6.02 -15.64
C MET A 146 8.82 4.82 -16.45
N VAL A 147 8.05 3.73 -16.50
CA VAL A 147 8.37 2.58 -17.35
C VAL A 147 8.27 2.94 -18.83
N LEU A 148 7.34 3.81 -19.23
CA LEU A 148 7.28 4.34 -20.59
C LEU A 148 8.52 5.19 -20.92
N ALA A 149 8.96 6.06 -20.01
CA ALA A 149 10.19 6.82 -20.18
C ALA A 149 11.40 5.90 -20.39
N TRP A 150 11.50 4.84 -19.59
CA TRP A 150 12.49 3.79 -19.76
C TRP A 150 12.37 3.05 -21.10
N TYR A 151 11.16 2.69 -21.52
CA TYR A 151 10.93 2.03 -22.80
C TYR A 151 11.37 2.91 -23.98
N LEU A 152 10.95 4.17 -24.01
CA LEU A 152 11.35 5.15 -25.04
C LEU A 152 12.87 5.33 -25.06
N TRP A 153 13.48 5.43 -23.89
CA TRP A 153 14.92 5.47 -23.74
C TRP A 153 15.58 4.26 -24.39
N VAL A 154 15.15 3.04 -24.05
CA VAL A 154 15.76 1.78 -24.51
C VAL A 154 15.55 1.52 -26.00
N VAL A 155 14.39 1.88 -26.56
CA VAL A 155 14.11 1.74 -28.00
C VAL A 155 14.86 2.79 -28.81
N GLY A 156 14.97 4.03 -28.32
CA GLY A 156 15.64 5.13 -29.02
C GLY A 156 17.16 5.11 -28.99
N LYS A 157 17.78 3.92 -29.05
CA LYS A 157 19.24 3.78 -29.09
C LYS A 157 19.80 4.44 -30.36
N GLY A 158 20.54 5.53 -30.18
CA GLY A 158 21.20 6.25 -31.27
C GLY A 158 20.37 7.38 -31.91
N GLU A 159 19.10 7.52 -31.53
CA GLU A 159 18.19 8.50 -32.13
C GLU A 159 17.96 9.69 -31.19
N GLY A 160 18.59 10.84 -31.48
CA GLY A 160 18.54 12.03 -30.61
C GLY A 160 17.15 12.63 -30.38
N TRP A 161 16.23 12.48 -31.33
CA TRP A 161 14.86 12.97 -31.18
C TRP A 161 14.08 12.14 -30.15
N MET A 162 14.30 10.82 -30.07
CA MET A 162 13.67 9.95 -29.05
C MET A 162 14.16 10.26 -27.64
N VAL A 163 15.43 10.65 -27.49
CA VAL A 163 15.96 11.19 -26.24
C VAL A 163 15.20 12.46 -25.85
N GLY A 164 15.02 13.39 -26.80
CA GLY A 164 14.21 14.61 -26.59
C GLY A 164 12.78 14.31 -26.13
N ILE A 165 12.09 13.39 -26.79
CA ILE A 165 10.73 12.96 -26.40
C ILE A 165 10.72 12.39 -24.98
N THR A 166 11.73 11.60 -24.60
CA THR A 166 11.84 11.04 -23.24
C THR A 166 11.91 12.16 -22.19
N PHE A 167 12.65 13.25 -22.45
CA PHE A 167 12.73 14.38 -21.53
C PHE A 167 11.44 15.21 -21.48
N VAL A 168 10.83 15.50 -22.63
CA VAL A 168 9.53 16.18 -22.68
C VAL A 168 8.49 15.39 -21.88
N TRP A 169 8.48 14.07 -22.04
CA TRP A 169 7.64 13.18 -21.26
C TRP A 169 7.92 13.23 -19.76
N LEU A 170 9.19 13.16 -19.33
CA LEU A 170 9.57 13.26 -17.92
C LEU A 170 9.14 14.59 -17.30
N VAL A 171 9.30 15.70 -18.00
CA VAL A 171 8.81 17.02 -17.56
C VAL A 171 7.29 17.03 -17.44
N ALA A 172 6.58 16.50 -18.42
CA ALA A 172 5.12 16.38 -18.35
C ALA A 172 4.67 15.55 -17.15
N VAL A 173 5.36 14.45 -16.82
CA VAL A 173 5.05 13.63 -15.64
C VAL A 173 5.27 14.41 -14.34
N VAL A 174 6.36 15.19 -14.24
CA VAL A 174 6.64 16.02 -13.05
C VAL A 174 5.52 17.04 -12.82
N LEU A 175 5.08 17.72 -13.88
CA LEU A 175 4.10 18.82 -13.80
C LEU A 175 2.67 18.32 -13.64
N TYR A 176 2.28 17.29 -14.40
CA TYR A 176 0.88 16.91 -14.57
C TYR A 176 0.49 15.59 -13.87
N LEU A 177 1.45 14.84 -13.32
CA LEU A 177 1.18 13.70 -12.44
C LEU A 177 1.72 13.94 -11.03
N LYS A 178 3.04 13.88 -10.83
CA LYS A 178 3.61 13.96 -9.49
C LYS A 178 5.06 14.44 -9.46
N GLU A 179 5.30 15.38 -8.56
CA GLU A 179 6.58 16.04 -8.32
C GLU A 179 7.71 15.08 -7.93
N ILE A 180 7.40 13.92 -7.35
CA ILE A 180 8.39 12.89 -6.95
C ILE A 180 9.18 12.36 -8.15
N ALA A 181 8.62 12.43 -9.37
CA ALA A 181 9.33 12.06 -10.60
C ALA A 181 10.62 12.90 -10.81
N LEU A 182 10.72 14.08 -10.20
CA LEU A 182 11.91 14.93 -10.29
C LEU A 182 13.17 14.23 -9.76
N LEU A 183 13.04 13.31 -8.80
CA LEU A 183 14.15 12.50 -8.27
C LEU A 183 14.80 11.59 -9.32
N LEU A 184 14.10 11.35 -10.43
CA LEU A 184 14.50 10.41 -11.47
C LEU A 184 14.98 11.12 -12.74
N LEU A 185 14.69 12.42 -12.90
CA LEU A 185 15.14 13.20 -14.04
C LEU A 185 16.69 13.24 -14.18
N PRO A 186 17.49 13.43 -13.10
CA PRO A 186 18.95 13.40 -13.18
C PRO A 186 19.50 12.06 -13.65
N VAL A 187 18.78 10.96 -13.40
CA VAL A 187 19.20 9.62 -13.81
C VAL A 187 19.25 9.53 -15.33
N PHE A 188 18.22 9.98 -16.02
CA PHE A 188 18.19 9.98 -17.49
C PHE A 188 19.18 10.99 -18.09
N LEU A 189 19.45 12.12 -17.42
CA LEU A 189 20.51 13.05 -17.83
C LEU A 189 21.89 12.38 -17.77
N LEU A 190 22.20 11.68 -16.68
CA LEU A 190 23.42 10.87 -16.55
C LEU A 190 23.48 9.76 -17.61
N GLY A 191 22.33 9.20 -18.00
CA GLY A 191 22.21 8.24 -19.09
C GLY A 191 22.77 8.76 -20.42
N ILE A 192 22.66 10.07 -20.70
CA ILE A 192 23.24 10.68 -21.91
C ILE A 192 24.76 10.54 -21.88
N LEU A 193 25.38 10.78 -20.71
CA LEU A 193 26.84 10.63 -20.53
C LEU A 193 27.28 9.18 -20.77
N LEU A 194 26.45 8.20 -20.43
CA LEU A 194 26.74 6.78 -20.63
C LEU A 194 26.65 6.35 -22.10
N ARG A 195 25.82 7.02 -22.93
CA ARG A 195 25.71 6.76 -24.38
C ARG A 195 26.78 7.45 -25.22
N ALA A 196 27.51 8.37 -24.62
CA ALA A 196 28.40 9.31 -25.29
C ALA A 196 29.77 8.65 -25.57
N GLU A 197 29.93 8.00 -26.74
CA GLU A 197 31.19 7.41 -27.19
C GLU A 197 31.91 8.27 -28.25
N GLY A 198 33.25 8.23 -28.28
CA GLY A 198 34.09 8.84 -29.32
C GLY A 198 33.89 10.36 -29.53
N ARG A 199 33.99 10.82 -30.79
CA ARG A 199 33.79 12.24 -31.18
C ARG A 199 32.34 12.74 -30.99
N ALA A 200 31.37 11.82 -30.92
CA ALA A 200 29.99 12.17 -30.62
C ALA A 200 29.81 12.56 -29.14
N ARG A 201 30.74 12.17 -28.26
CA ARG A 201 30.67 12.42 -26.82
C ARG A 201 30.48 13.89 -26.49
N GLU A 202 31.25 14.76 -27.14
CA GLU A 202 31.19 16.20 -26.89
C GLU A 202 29.86 16.82 -27.33
N VAL A 203 29.33 16.38 -28.48
CA VAL A 203 28.02 16.82 -29.00
C VAL A 203 26.89 16.38 -28.08
N TRP A 204 26.91 15.12 -27.62
CA TRP A 204 25.92 14.59 -26.69
C TRP A 204 26.02 15.22 -25.30
N LEU A 205 27.24 15.52 -24.81
CA LEU A 205 27.44 16.27 -23.57
C LEU A 205 26.85 17.68 -23.67
N ARG A 206 27.17 18.44 -24.73
CA ARG A 206 26.64 19.79 -24.93
C ARG A 206 25.11 19.77 -25.06
N ARG A 207 24.54 18.83 -25.81
CA ARG A 207 23.08 18.66 -25.94
C ARG A 207 22.42 18.22 -24.65
N GLY A 208 23.03 17.32 -23.89
CA GLY A 208 22.51 16.83 -22.62
C GLY A 208 22.54 17.90 -21.52
N ILE A 209 23.66 18.63 -21.39
CA ILE A 209 23.80 19.77 -20.47
C ILE A 209 22.83 20.88 -20.88
N GLY A 210 22.78 21.24 -22.16
CA GLY A 210 21.86 22.26 -22.68
C GLY A 210 20.40 21.90 -22.46
N GLY A 211 20.00 20.65 -22.75
CA GLY A 211 18.65 20.14 -22.50
C GLY A 211 18.30 20.13 -21.00
N GLY A 212 19.22 19.67 -20.15
CA GLY A 212 19.05 19.68 -18.69
C GLY A 212 18.88 21.10 -18.14
N LEU A 213 19.70 22.06 -18.59
CA LEU A 213 19.58 23.47 -18.24
C LEU A 213 18.25 24.06 -18.71
N LEU A 214 17.81 23.77 -19.92
CA LEU A 214 16.51 24.22 -20.43
C LEU A 214 15.36 23.67 -19.59
N VAL A 215 15.41 22.41 -19.16
CA VAL A 215 14.41 21.83 -18.26
C VAL A 215 14.43 22.53 -16.90
N LEU A 216 15.61 22.79 -16.33
CA LEU A 216 15.72 23.49 -15.05
C LEU A 216 15.23 24.94 -15.14
N LEU A 217 15.56 25.66 -16.22
CA LEU A 217 15.06 27.02 -16.48
C LEU A 217 13.55 27.03 -16.66
N PHE A 218 13.00 26.07 -17.42
CA PHE A 218 11.56 25.92 -17.59
C PHE A 218 10.87 25.64 -16.25
N LEU A 219 11.37 24.68 -15.46
CA LEU A 219 10.81 24.35 -14.15
C LEU A 219 10.92 25.53 -13.16
N GLY A 220 12.03 26.27 -13.19
CA GLY A 220 12.22 27.48 -12.38
C GLY A 220 11.28 28.61 -12.78
N GLY A 221 11.11 28.85 -14.08
CA GLY A 221 10.13 29.79 -14.61
C GLY A 221 8.70 29.40 -14.24
N TYR A 222 8.33 28.13 -14.44
CA TYR A 222 7.03 27.58 -14.07
C TYR A 222 6.76 27.74 -12.56
N ALA A 223 7.75 27.42 -11.72
CA ALA A 223 7.65 27.59 -10.27
C ALA A 223 7.45 29.05 -9.86
N ARG A 224 8.07 30.00 -10.57
CA ARG A 224 7.86 31.43 -10.33
C ARG A 224 6.43 31.88 -10.64
N TYR A 225 5.80 31.34 -11.67
CA TYR A 225 4.41 31.64 -12.02
C TYR A 225 3.38 30.79 -11.26
N ASN A 226 3.81 29.72 -10.58
CA ASN A 226 2.95 28.83 -9.80
C ASN A 226 3.50 28.64 -8.38
N PRO A 227 3.30 29.63 -7.49
CA PRO A 227 3.81 29.58 -6.11
C PRO A 227 3.36 28.31 -5.35
N GLU A 228 2.14 27.84 -5.61
CA GLU A 228 1.59 26.60 -5.06
C GLU A 228 2.41 25.36 -5.43
N PHE A 229 2.93 25.29 -6.67
CA PHE A 229 3.80 24.19 -7.07
C PHE A 229 5.09 24.20 -6.25
N TRP A 230 5.70 25.38 -6.08
CA TRP A 230 6.93 25.52 -5.31
C TRP A 230 6.70 25.25 -3.82
N HIS A 231 5.60 25.76 -3.26
CA HIS A 231 5.20 25.46 -1.88
C HIS A 231 5.01 23.95 -1.70
N HIS A 232 4.31 23.25 -2.58
CA HIS A 232 4.15 21.79 -2.48
C HIS A 232 5.47 21.01 -2.55
N VAL A 233 6.37 21.37 -3.46
CA VAL A 233 7.70 20.74 -3.58
C VAL A 233 8.50 21.00 -2.30
N THR A 234 8.63 22.26 -1.91
CA THR A 234 9.44 22.63 -0.73
C THR A 234 8.85 22.11 0.58
N PHE A 235 7.54 22.18 0.76
CA PHE A 235 6.85 21.68 1.93
C PHE A 235 7.09 20.18 2.12
N ARG A 236 7.00 19.38 1.04
CA ARG A 236 7.21 17.92 1.11
C ARG A 236 8.65 17.49 1.28
N PHE A 237 9.58 18.15 0.59
CA PHE A 237 11.00 17.79 0.64
C PHE A 237 11.72 18.36 1.87
N PHE A 238 11.32 19.54 2.35
CA PHE A 238 12.07 20.27 3.37
C PHE A 238 11.27 20.57 4.64
N GLN A 239 9.96 20.88 4.59
CA GLN A 239 9.21 21.30 5.80
C GLN A 239 8.49 20.17 6.54
N TYR A 240 8.13 19.07 5.86
CA TYR A 240 7.43 17.95 6.50
C TYR A 240 8.30 17.22 7.53
N ARG A 241 9.63 17.40 7.47
CA ARG A 241 10.56 16.85 8.45
C ARG A 241 10.92 17.94 9.47
N GLN A 242 10.35 17.86 10.67
CA GLN A 242 10.54 18.89 11.71
C GLN A 242 11.96 18.91 12.31
N GLU A 243 12.77 17.87 12.09
CA GLU A 243 14.14 17.75 12.60
C GLU A 243 15.13 17.54 11.45
N SER A 244 16.27 18.23 11.49
CA SER A 244 17.36 17.99 10.53
C SER A 244 17.98 16.63 10.80
N LEU A 245 18.08 15.80 9.76
CA LEU A 245 18.84 14.56 9.86
C LEU A 245 20.34 14.91 9.96
N GLY A 246 20.94 14.73 11.14
CA GLY A 246 22.40 14.59 11.22
C GLY A 246 22.88 13.41 10.38
N LEU A 247 24.18 13.34 10.08
CA LEU A 247 24.77 12.27 9.27
C LEU A 247 24.39 10.87 9.78
N GLN A 248 24.38 10.67 11.11
CA GLN A 248 23.98 9.41 11.73
C GLN A 248 22.53 9.04 11.43
N GLY A 249 21.60 9.99 11.55
CA GLY A 249 20.19 9.76 11.25
C GLY A 249 19.95 9.50 9.77
N PHE A 250 20.64 10.21 8.88
CA PHE A 250 20.59 9.95 7.45
C PHE A 250 21.08 8.55 7.09
N LEU A 251 22.23 8.13 7.64
CA LEU A 251 22.74 6.79 7.44
C LEU A 251 21.77 5.75 8.03
N HIS A 252 21.26 5.96 9.24
CA HIS A 252 20.25 5.08 9.83
C HIS A 252 19.07 4.89 8.87
N GLU A 253 18.50 5.99 8.38
CA GLU A 253 17.37 5.96 7.46
C GLU A 253 17.70 5.36 6.10
N LEU A 254 18.93 5.49 5.60
CA LEU A 254 19.37 4.85 4.37
C LEU A 254 19.48 3.33 4.51
N PHE A 255 19.98 2.85 5.65
CA PHE A 255 20.21 1.43 5.94
C PHE A 255 18.92 0.70 6.33
N THR A 256 18.05 1.32 7.12
CA THR A 256 16.73 0.75 7.45
C THR A 256 15.73 0.97 6.34
N PHE A 257 15.85 2.09 5.62
CA PHE A 257 14.77 2.65 4.80
C PHE A 257 13.55 3.01 5.65
N GLY A 258 13.78 3.34 6.92
CA GLY A 258 12.76 3.65 7.92
C GLY A 258 11.99 2.43 8.41
N ARG A 259 10.83 2.69 9.03
CA ARG A 259 9.82 1.69 9.40
C ARG A 259 9.05 1.12 8.20
N ILE A 260 9.51 1.32 6.98
CA ILE A 260 8.77 0.96 5.78
C ILE A 260 9.29 -0.37 5.25
N GLU A 261 8.47 -1.39 5.42
CA GLU A 261 8.72 -2.79 5.03
C GLU A 261 8.79 -2.99 3.49
N PHE A 262 9.14 -1.97 2.71
CA PHE A 262 9.13 -2.03 1.23
C PHE A 262 9.98 -3.18 0.69
N PHE A 263 11.24 -3.28 1.15
CA PHE A 263 12.13 -4.36 0.73
C PHE A 263 11.79 -5.69 1.41
N ASP A 264 11.30 -5.67 2.66
CA ASP A 264 10.89 -6.88 3.39
C ASP A 264 9.69 -7.60 2.77
N ARG A 265 8.85 -6.86 2.04
CA ARG A 265 7.74 -7.41 1.26
C ARG A 265 8.17 -8.06 -0.06
N MET A 266 9.41 -7.83 -0.50
CA MET A 266 9.99 -8.37 -1.74
C MET A 266 11.46 -8.80 -1.55
N PRO A 267 11.79 -9.62 -0.54
CA PRO A 267 13.17 -9.79 -0.07
C PRO A 267 14.07 -10.41 -1.12
N ILE A 268 13.53 -11.30 -1.96
CA ILE A 268 14.30 -11.98 -3.01
C ILE A 268 14.51 -11.07 -4.22
N LEU A 269 13.53 -10.26 -4.58
CA LEU A 269 13.67 -9.24 -5.62
C LEU A 269 14.68 -8.18 -5.20
N ALA A 270 14.59 -7.72 -3.95
CA ALA A 270 15.55 -6.83 -3.33
C ALA A 270 16.96 -7.42 -3.38
N PHE A 271 17.13 -8.66 -2.91
CA PHE A 271 18.40 -9.36 -2.95
C PHE A 271 18.98 -9.45 -4.37
N GLY A 272 18.16 -9.79 -5.37
CA GLY A 272 18.57 -9.81 -6.77
C GLY A 272 19.03 -8.43 -7.28
N ALA A 273 18.31 -7.37 -6.93
CA ALA A 273 18.67 -6.01 -7.29
C ALA A 273 19.99 -5.56 -6.64
N TYR A 274 20.17 -5.84 -5.35
CA TYR A 274 21.44 -5.65 -4.66
C TYR A 274 22.54 -6.44 -5.40
N LEU A 275 22.31 -7.71 -5.76
CA LEU A 275 23.36 -8.57 -6.32
C LEU A 275 23.83 -8.07 -7.69
N ALA A 276 22.94 -7.49 -8.48
CA ALA A 276 23.29 -6.81 -9.72
C ALA A 276 24.24 -5.63 -9.47
N LEU A 277 23.98 -4.85 -8.43
CA LEU A 277 24.84 -3.73 -8.03
C LEU A 277 26.24 -4.20 -7.62
N TRP A 278 26.33 -5.34 -6.93
CA TRP A 278 27.62 -5.95 -6.62
C TRP A 278 28.38 -6.34 -7.89
N PHE A 279 27.69 -6.97 -8.85
CA PHE A 279 28.30 -7.31 -10.14
C PHE A 279 28.79 -6.08 -10.91
N LEU A 280 28.10 -4.95 -10.79
CA LEU A 280 28.52 -3.67 -11.37
C LEU A 280 29.76 -3.10 -10.69
N LEU A 281 29.83 -3.12 -9.36
CA LEU A 281 30.91 -2.52 -8.57
C LEU A 281 32.21 -3.35 -8.61
N VAL A 282 32.09 -4.69 -8.61
CA VAL A 282 33.24 -5.61 -8.57
C VAL A 282 33.65 -6.06 -9.97
N GLY A 283 32.73 -6.12 -10.92
CA GLY A 283 33.03 -6.54 -12.29
C GLY A 283 33.85 -5.50 -13.05
N ARG A 284 34.67 -5.94 -14.02
CA ARG A 284 35.21 -5.06 -15.07
C ARG A 284 34.13 -4.51 -16.02
N ALA A 285 32.85 -4.69 -15.71
CA ALA A 285 31.70 -4.34 -16.54
C ALA A 285 31.62 -2.84 -16.87
N TRP A 286 32.24 -1.97 -16.05
CA TRP A 286 32.42 -0.55 -16.36
C TRP A 286 33.35 -0.29 -17.57
N ARG A 287 34.21 -1.25 -17.96
CA ARG A 287 35.24 -1.06 -18.99
C ARG A 287 34.89 -1.67 -20.35
N GLU A 288 33.82 -2.46 -20.45
CA GLU A 288 33.34 -3.02 -21.73
C GLU A 288 32.19 -2.14 -22.26
N GLY A 289 32.50 -1.29 -23.25
CA GLY A 289 31.56 -0.34 -23.87
C GLY A 289 30.22 -0.99 -24.26
N GLY A 290 29.12 -0.29 -23.99
CA GLY A 290 27.76 -0.68 -24.36
C GLY A 290 27.01 -1.64 -23.41
N LYS A 291 27.68 -2.33 -22.47
CA LYS A 291 27.00 -3.19 -21.46
C LYS A 291 26.58 -2.41 -20.20
N GLY A 292 27.26 -1.31 -19.89
CA GLY A 292 27.05 -0.52 -18.68
C GLY A 292 25.65 0.08 -18.56
N GLU A 293 25.10 0.67 -19.62
CA GLU A 293 23.80 1.39 -19.58
C GLU A 293 22.63 0.53 -19.07
N ARG A 294 22.61 -0.76 -19.45
CA ARG A 294 21.52 -1.70 -19.14
C ARG A 294 21.39 -2.03 -17.64
N GLU A 295 22.49 -1.88 -16.90
CA GLU A 295 22.56 -2.19 -15.47
C GLU A 295 22.84 -0.93 -14.63
N VAL A 296 23.68 -0.01 -15.11
CA VAL A 296 24.03 1.25 -14.43
C VAL A 296 22.85 2.20 -14.38
N LEU A 297 22.06 2.35 -15.44
CA LEU A 297 20.94 3.29 -15.44
C LEU A 297 19.80 2.84 -14.49
N PRO A 298 19.37 1.56 -14.49
CA PRO A 298 18.47 1.05 -13.45
C PRO A 298 19.05 1.12 -12.04
N ALA A 299 20.36 0.93 -11.87
CA ALA A 299 21.04 1.10 -10.59
C ALA A 299 20.96 2.54 -10.08
N LEU A 300 21.24 3.52 -10.95
CA LEU A 300 21.12 4.94 -10.64
C LEU A 300 19.67 5.32 -10.34
N TRP A 301 18.70 4.78 -11.09
CA TRP A 301 17.28 4.94 -10.80
C TRP A 301 16.94 4.46 -9.39
N LEU A 302 17.30 3.21 -9.07
CA LEU A 302 17.01 2.65 -7.75
C LEU A 302 17.62 3.50 -6.63
N TRP A 303 18.90 3.85 -6.72
CA TRP A 303 19.60 4.57 -5.65
C TRP A 303 19.25 6.05 -5.56
N SER A 304 18.99 6.74 -6.67
CA SER A 304 18.51 8.13 -6.62
C SER A 304 17.14 8.19 -5.96
N GLY A 305 16.28 7.22 -6.26
CA GLY A 305 14.98 7.09 -5.63
C GLY A 305 15.09 6.75 -4.15
N VAL A 306 15.94 5.78 -3.77
CA VAL A 306 16.19 5.44 -2.35
C VAL A 306 16.70 6.66 -1.57
N ALA A 307 17.73 7.35 -2.08
CA ALA A 307 18.28 8.55 -1.45
C ALA A 307 17.24 9.67 -1.36
N GLY A 308 16.49 9.91 -2.43
CA GLY A 308 15.44 10.92 -2.46
C GLY A 308 14.27 10.63 -1.51
N PHE A 309 13.87 9.36 -1.35
CA PHE A 309 12.83 8.97 -0.39
C PHE A 309 13.30 9.03 1.07
N VAL A 310 14.59 8.79 1.33
CA VAL A 310 15.19 9.04 2.65
C VAL A 310 15.07 10.52 3.02
N LEU A 311 15.08 11.43 2.04
CA LEU A 311 14.88 12.86 2.25
C LEU A 311 13.43 13.25 2.61
N LEU A 312 12.43 12.41 2.31
CA LEU A 312 11.02 12.66 2.65
C LEU A 312 10.68 12.18 4.07
N HIS A 313 9.98 13.00 4.85
CA HIS A 313 9.44 12.57 6.16
C HIS A 313 8.27 11.59 6.01
N TYR A 314 7.31 11.94 5.14
CA TYR A 314 6.16 11.08 4.84
C TYR A 314 6.39 10.30 3.56
N ARG A 315 6.56 8.98 3.71
CA ARG A 315 6.95 8.05 2.64
C ARG A 315 6.12 6.77 2.73
N PRO A 316 4.79 6.83 2.48
CA PRO A 316 3.96 5.64 2.47
C PRO A 316 4.38 4.74 1.30
N LEU A 317 4.08 3.44 1.43
CA LEU A 317 4.53 2.39 0.51
C LEU A 317 4.22 2.70 -0.96
N ARG A 318 3.07 3.33 -1.25
CA ARG A 318 2.64 3.75 -2.60
C ARG A 318 3.61 4.67 -3.33
N TYR A 319 4.42 5.47 -2.61
CA TYR A 319 5.40 6.37 -3.24
C TYR A 319 6.53 5.56 -3.90
N MET A 320 6.84 4.40 -3.34
CA MET A 320 8.01 3.59 -3.69
C MET A 320 7.75 2.65 -4.86
N LEU A 321 6.53 2.61 -5.42
CA LEU A 321 6.19 1.76 -6.58
C LEU A 321 7.14 2.01 -7.76
N VAL A 322 7.60 3.24 -7.94
CA VAL A 322 8.57 3.63 -8.98
C VAL A 322 9.93 2.95 -8.84
N LEU A 323 10.26 2.36 -7.69
CA LEU A 323 11.50 1.62 -7.46
C LEU A 323 11.39 0.13 -7.86
N ILE A 324 10.18 -0.39 -8.05
CA ILE A 324 9.99 -1.81 -8.36
C ILE A 324 10.50 -2.15 -9.77
N PRO A 325 10.22 -1.35 -10.83
CA PRO A 325 10.74 -1.63 -12.17
C PRO A 325 12.28 -1.73 -12.26
N PRO A 326 13.09 -0.79 -11.73
CA PRO A 326 14.54 -0.92 -11.76
C PRO A 326 15.04 -2.11 -10.94
N MET A 327 14.38 -2.47 -9.83
CA MET A 327 14.72 -3.69 -9.09
C MET A 327 14.50 -4.96 -9.93
N ILE A 328 13.43 -5.03 -10.71
CA ILE A 328 13.17 -6.16 -11.62
C ILE A 328 14.25 -6.24 -12.71
N LEU A 329 14.57 -5.10 -13.34
CA LEU A 329 15.62 -5.03 -14.36
C LEU A 329 16.96 -5.56 -13.83
N LEU A 330 17.35 -5.09 -12.64
CA LEU A 330 18.57 -5.50 -11.96
C LEU A 330 18.53 -6.98 -11.55
N ALA A 331 17.44 -7.45 -10.95
CA ALA A 331 17.31 -8.84 -10.54
C ALA A 331 17.39 -9.82 -11.73
N VAL A 332 16.81 -9.46 -12.87
CA VAL A 332 16.94 -10.23 -14.12
C VAL A 332 18.41 -10.25 -14.61
N ALA A 333 19.10 -9.11 -14.56
CA ALA A 333 20.51 -9.02 -14.92
C ALA A 333 21.38 -9.94 -14.03
N ALA A 334 21.19 -9.86 -12.71
CA ALA A 334 21.90 -10.72 -11.75
C ALA A 334 21.63 -12.21 -11.98
N ALA A 335 20.36 -12.58 -12.14
CA ALA A 335 19.97 -13.97 -12.39
C ALA A 335 20.61 -14.52 -13.67
N ARG A 336 20.65 -13.70 -14.73
CA ARG A 336 21.31 -14.05 -15.99
C ARG A 336 22.81 -14.27 -15.82
N ARG A 337 23.52 -13.35 -15.15
CA ARG A 337 24.98 -13.45 -14.96
C ARG A 337 25.36 -14.68 -14.15
N ILE A 338 24.59 -14.99 -13.10
CA ILE A 338 24.78 -16.23 -12.33
C ILE A 338 24.55 -17.45 -13.21
N TRP A 339 23.46 -17.47 -13.98
CA TRP A 339 23.12 -18.59 -14.87
C TRP A 339 24.19 -18.86 -15.93
N GLU A 340 24.71 -17.81 -16.54
CA GLU A 340 25.74 -17.84 -17.59
C GLU A 340 27.14 -18.10 -16.99
N GLY A 341 27.33 -17.91 -15.69
CA GLY A 341 28.61 -18.07 -15.01
C GLY A 341 29.54 -16.86 -15.17
N GLU A 342 28.99 -15.70 -15.54
CA GLU A 342 29.68 -14.42 -15.69
C GLU A 342 29.93 -13.74 -14.33
N LEU A 343 30.48 -14.51 -13.40
CA LEU A 343 30.81 -14.02 -12.05
C LEU A 343 32.11 -13.20 -12.11
N PRO A 344 32.23 -12.11 -11.32
CA PRO A 344 33.43 -11.28 -11.27
C PRO A 344 34.67 -12.12 -10.94
N ARG A 345 35.78 -11.83 -11.62
CA ARG A 345 37.09 -12.44 -11.31
C ARG A 345 37.72 -11.66 -10.16
N GLY A 346 37.95 -12.35 -9.05
CA GLY A 346 38.31 -11.74 -7.78
C GLY A 346 39.73 -11.17 -7.65
N GLY A 347 39.87 -10.19 -6.75
CA GLY A 347 41.12 -9.54 -6.32
C GLY A 347 41.00 -8.98 -4.88
N LYS A 348 42.09 -8.44 -4.29
CA LYS A 348 42.12 -7.99 -2.87
C LYS A 348 41.03 -6.96 -2.50
N GLY A 349 40.64 -6.08 -3.43
CA GLY A 349 39.56 -5.10 -3.23
C GLY A 349 38.14 -5.69 -3.21
N GLU A 350 37.96 -6.94 -3.67
CA GLU A 350 36.66 -7.60 -3.71
C GLU A 350 36.13 -7.89 -2.30
N ALA A 351 37.00 -8.23 -1.34
CA ALA A 351 36.58 -8.50 0.04
C ALA A 351 36.02 -7.23 0.71
N LEU A 352 36.69 -6.10 0.54
CA LEU A 352 36.22 -4.81 1.05
C LEU A 352 34.86 -4.43 0.44
N LEU A 353 34.73 -4.60 -0.88
CA LEU A 353 33.48 -4.33 -1.59
C LEU A 353 32.36 -5.30 -1.20
N LEU A 354 32.66 -6.58 -0.98
CA LEU A 354 31.71 -7.58 -0.48
C LEU A 354 31.21 -7.25 0.93
N THR A 355 32.11 -6.83 1.82
CA THR A 355 31.76 -6.43 3.19
C THR A 355 30.91 -5.15 3.17
N ALA A 356 31.34 -4.11 2.45
CA ALA A 356 30.57 -2.87 2.31
C ALA A 356 29.18 -3.12 1.68
N TRP A 357 29.10 -4.04 0.72
CA TRP A 357 27.88 -4.35 0.00
C TRP A 357 26.91 -5.27 0.77
N SER A 358 27.42 -6.18 1.59
CA SER A 358 26.58 -7.03 2.48
C SER A 358 26.11 -6.29 3.73
N LEU A 359 26.73 -5.15 4.07
CA LEU A 359 26.41 -4.39 5.27
C LEU A 359 24.92 -3.99 5.40
N PRO A 360 24.24 -3.44 4.37
CA PRO A 360 22.80 -3.14 4.48
C PRO A 360 21.93 -4.38 4.65
N LEU A 361 22.30 -5.49 4.03
CA LEU A 361 21.58 -6.76 4.17
C LEU A 361 21.76 -7.34 5.57
N CYS A 362 22.98 -7.38 6.09
CA CYS A 362 23.29 -7.83 7.45
C CYS A 362 22.61 -6.95 8.50
N TYR A 363 22.61 -5.63 8.29
CA TYR A 363 21.93 -4.67 9.16
C TYR A 363 20.42 -4.96 9.23
N ARG A 364 19.78 -5.21 8.09
CA ARG A 364 18.36 -5.58 8.04
C ARG A 364 18.06 -6.94 8.66
N LEU A 365 18.92 -7.93 8.41
CA LEU A 365 18.77 -9.26 9.02
C LEU A 365 18.83 -9.16 10.55
N LEU A 366 19.73 -8.31 11.08
CA LEU A 366 19.80 -8.04 12.51
C LEU A 366 18.48 -7.50 13.07
N GLY A 367 17.82 -6.61 12.31
CA GLY A 367 16.53 -6.03 12.68
C GLY A 367 15.36 -6.99 12.82
N ARG A 368 15.50 -8.22 12.34
CA ARG A 368 14.49 -9.28 12.56
C ARG A 368 14.57 -9.91 13.95
N PHE A 369 15.72 -9.77 14.62
CA PHE A 369 15.97 -10.37 15.92
C PHE A 369 16.02 -9.32 17.03
N ILE A 370 16.40 -8.08 16.70
CA ILE A 370 16.59 -6.99 17.66
C ILE A 370 15.94 -5.72 17.10
N PRO A 371 15.19 -4.93 17.91
CA PRO A 371 14.65 -3.64 17.48
C PRO A 371 15.80 -2.68 17.12
N LEU A 372 15.81 -2.18 15.89
CA LEU A 372 16.84 -1.24 15.41
C LEU A 372 16.43 0.20 15.74
N GLU A 373 16.60 0.58 17.00
CA GLU A 373 16.38 1.96 17.44
C GLU A 373 17.51 2.89 17.01
N ALA A 374 17.18 4.17 16.81
CA ALA A 374 18.13 5.18 16.33
C ALA A 374 19.30 5.41 17.29
N ASP A 375 19.03 5.39 18.60
CA ASP A 375 20.03 5.63 19.65
C ASP A 375 21.09 4.51 19.72
N GLY A 376 20.75 3.31 19.24
CA GLY A 376 21.67 2.17 19.13
C GLY A 376 22.42 2.07 17.79
N PHE A 377 22.22 3.00 16.85
CA PHE A 377 22.63 2.83 15.45
C PHE A 377 24.10 2.39 15.27
N LEU A 378 25.05 3.04 15.95
CA LEU A 378 26.48 2.71 15.82
C LEU A 378 26.79 1.28 16.30
N ARG A 379 26.13 0.81 17.35
CA ARG A 379 26.29 -0.57 17.86
C ARG A 379 25.71 -1.58 16.86
N HIS A 380 24.52 -1.29 16.34
CA HIS A 380 23.89 -2.11 15.29
C HIS A 380 24.74 -2.15 14.02
N LEU A 381 25.35 -1.03 13.63
CA LEU A 381 26.21 -0.93 12.46
C LEU A 381 27.51 -1.72 12.65
N ALA A 382 28.12 -1.67 13.83
CA ALA A 382 29.30 -2.46 14.16
C ALA A 382 28.99 -3.96 14.12
N LEU A 383 27.85 -4.39 14.67
CA LEU A 383 27.42 -5.79 14.62
C LEU A 383 27.12 -6.25 13.18
N ALA A 384 26.45 -5.41 12.39
CA ALA A 384 26.22 -5.67 10.98
C ALA A 384 27.53 -5.77 10.18
N LEU A 385 28.53 -4.94 10.50
CA LEU A 385 29.85 -4.97 9.89
C LEU A 385 30.62 -6.24 10.25
N LEU A 386 30.53 -6.71 11.50
CA LEU A 386 31.07 -7.99 11.93
C LEU A 386 30.44 -9.16 11.15
N LEU A 387 29.11 -9.19 11.06
CA LEU A 387 28.38 -10.21 10.30
C LEU A 387 28.74 -10.19 8.81
N ALA A 388 28.81 -8.99 8.21
CA ALA A 388 29.22 -8.81 6.82
C ALA A 388 30.66 -9.29 6.60
N SER A 389 31.58 -8.96 7.51
CA SER A 389 32.98 -9.38 7.43
C SER A 389 33.12 -10.89 7.56
N LEU A 390 32.38 -11.52 8.48
CA LEU A 390 32.35 -12.97 8.65
C LEU A 390 31.79 -13.66 7.39
N ALA A 391 30.71 -13.15 6.83
CA ALA A 391 30.13 -13.65 5.59
C ALA A 391 31.13 -13.55 4.41
N THR A 392 31.84 -12.41 4.29
CA THR A 392 32.89 -12.23 3.29
C THR A 392 34.05 -13.20 3.49
N LEU A 393 34.48 -13.46 4.72
CA LEU A 393 35.55 -14.42 5.03
C LEU A 393 35.14 -15.84 4.67
N LEU A 394 33.93 -16.27 5.04
CA LEU A 394 33.38 -17.58 4.68
C LEU A 394 33.24 -17.74 3.15
N PHE A 395 32.74 -16.71 2.47
CA PHE A 395 32.65 -16.71 1.01
C PHE A 395 34.03 -16.76 0.34
N SER A 396 35.00 -16.00 0.86
CA SER A 396 36.35 -15.95 0.31
C SER A 396 37.12 -17.26 0.56
N GLY A 397 36.99 -17.86 1.74
CA GLY A 397 37.57 -19.16 2.07
C GLY A 397 36.97 -20.31 1.24
N SER A 398 35.68 -20.23 0.91
CA SER A 398 35.01 -21.23 0.07
C SER A 398 35.32 -21.11 -1.44
N LYS A 399 35.90 -20.00 -1.91
CA LYS A 399 36.30 -19.83 -3.33
C LYS A 399 37.25 -20.93 -3.81
N GLY A 400 38.19 -21.34 -2.98
CA GLY A 400 39.15 -22.40 -3.31
C GLY A 400 38.46 -23.74 -3.57
N ALA A 401 37.59 -24.15 -2.66
CA ALA A 401 36.77 -25.36 -2.79
C ALA A 401 35.82 -25.27 -4.01
N TRP A 402 35.19 -24.13 -4.22
CA TRP A 402 34.33 -23.89 -5.39
C TRP A 402 35.08 -24.00 -6.71
N ARG A 403 36.31 -23.46 -6.78
CA ARG A 403 37.14 -23.54 -8.00
C ARG A 403 37.59 -24.97 -8.31
N ARG A 404 37.74 -25.83 -7.30
CA ARG A 404 38.08 -27.26 -7.46
C ARG A 404 36.93 -28.13 -7.98
N LEU A 405 35.68 -27.65 -7.90
CA LEU A 405 34.54 -28.40 -8.43
C LEU A 405 34.56 -28.47 -9.97
N PRO A 406 34.23 -29.63 -10.57
CA PRO A 406 34.04 -29.75 -12.02
C PRO A 406 33.05 -28.73 -12.56
N GLU A 407 33.29 -28.19 -13.76
CA GLU A 407 32.41 -27.16 -14.35
C GLU A 407 30.96 -27.63 -14.51
N GLY A 408 30.73 -28.92 -14.74
CA GLY A 408 29.39 -29.51 -14.75
C GLY A 408 28.64 -29.34 -13.42
N ARG A 409 29.31 -29.56 -12.28
CA ARG A 409 28.73 -29.36 -10.94
C ARG A 409 28.52 -27.88 -10.65
N ARG A 410 29.48 -27.01 -10.99
CA ARG A 410 29.32 -25.54 -10.83
C ARG A 410 28.13 -25.03 -11.63
N ARG A 411 28.00 -25.45 -12.90
CA ARG A 411 26.88 -25.09 -13.76
C ARG A 411 25.55 -25.56 -13.18
N LEU A 412 25.48 -26.80 -12.68
CA LEU A 412 24.27 -27.31 -12.01
C LEU A 412 23.92 -26.45 -10.80
N TRP A 413 24.87 -26.18 -9.91
CA TRP A 413 24.67 -25.32 -8.74
C TRP A 413 24.16 -23.93 -9.10
N ARG A 414 24.80 -23.23 -10.06
CA ARG A 414 24.38 -21.89 -10.50
C ARG A 414 22.93 -21.89 -11.01
N ARG A 415 22.57 -22.89 -11.81
CA ARG A 415 21.20 -23.02 -12.35
C ARG A 415 20.19 -23.35 -11.27
N THR A 416 20.50 -24.30 -10.38
CA THR A 416 19.65 -24.67 -9.24
C THR A 416 19.43 -23.46 -8.32
N PHE A 417 20.49 -22.70 -8.03
CA PHE A 417 20.40 -21.49 -7.22
C PHE A 417 19.41 -20.48 -7.80
N VAL A 418 19.54 -20.16 -9.09
CA VAL A 418 18.63 -19.23 -9.77
C VAL A 418 17.19 -19.77 -9.73
N VAL A 419 16.97 -21.05 -10.07
CA VAL A 419 15.62 -21.64 -10.04
C VAL A 419 15.01 -21.60 -8.64
N VAL A 420 15.76 -22.00 -7.60
CA VAL A 420 15.29 -21.99 -6.22
C VAL A 420 14.97 -20.57 -5.76
N ALA A 421 15.84 -19.60 -6.05
CA ALA A 421 15.58 -18.20 -5.73
C ALA A 421 14.30 -17.69 -6.41
N LEU A 422 14.08 -18.05 -7.68
CA LEU A 422 12.86 -17.69 -8.40
C LEU A 422 11.61 -18.34 -7.82
N LEU A 423 11.66 -19.64 -7.48
CA LEU A 423 10.54 -20.35 -6.86
C LEU A 423 10.21 -19.76 -5.49
N LEU A 424 11.21 -19.42 -4.68
CA LEU A 424 11.00 -18.76 -3.40
C LEU A 424 10.42 -17.35 -3.59
N SER A 425 10.90 -16.59 -4.59
CA SER A 425 10.38 -15.25 -4.91
C SER A 425 8.90 -15.33 -5.26
N LEU A 426 8.56 -16.25 -6.16
CA LEU A 426 7.20 -16.49 -6.58
C LEU A 426 6.35 -17.01 -5.41
N ALA A 427 6.86 -17.90 -4.56
CA ALA A 427 6.13 -18.40 -3.39
C ALA A 427 5.78 -17.30 -2.39
N VAL A 428 6.72 -16.38 -2.09
CA VAL A 428 6.47 -15.23 -1.22
C VAL A 428 5.41 -14.30 -1.83
N GLN A 429 5.55 -13.98 -3.12
CA GLN A 429 4.59 -13.10 -3.80
C GLN A 429 3.21 -13.75 -3.98
N LEU A 430 3.15 -15.03 -4.34
CA LEU A 430 1.90 -15.79 -4.45
C LEU A 430 1.20 -15.92 -3.10
N ARG A 431 1.93 -16.16 -2.00
CA ARG A 431 1.33 -16.20 -0.66
C ARG A 431 0.60 -14.89 -0.34
N ASN A 432 1.21 -13.76 -0.69
CA ASN A 432 0.63 -12.45 -0.44
C ASN A 432 -0.53 -12.12 -1.39
N TRP A 433 -0.42 -12.50 -2.67
CA TRP A 433 -1.40 -12.18 -3.71
C TRP A 433 -2.57 -13.18 -3.78
N VAL A 434 -2.27 -14.48 -3.92
CA VAL A 434 -3.28 -15.54 -4.02
C VAL A 434 -4.10 -15.65 -2.73
N GLY A 435 -3.49 -15.39 -1.57
CA GLY A 435 -4.24 -15.35 -0.31
C GLY A 435 -5.37 -14.33 -0.32
N TRP A 436 -5.18 -13.20 -1.01
CA TRP A 436 -6.20 -12.19 -1.20
C TRP A 436 -7.23 -12.58 -2.26
N GLU A 437 -6.79 -13.12 -3.40
CA GLU A 437 -7.69 -13.62 -4.47
C GLU A 437 -8.63 -14.74 -3.97
N CYS A 438 -8.18 -15.58 -3.03
CA CYS A 438 -9.01 -16.63 -2.45
C CYS A 438 -10.00 -16.12 -1.39
N ALA A 439 -9.80 -14.91 -0.87
CA ALA A 439 -10.63 -14.32 0.18
C ALA A 439 -10.78 -12.79 0.02
N PRO A 440 -11.30 -12.31 -1.12
CA PRO A 440 -11.51 -10.88 -1.35
C PRO A 440 -12.48 -10.28 -0.34
N THR A 441 -12.28 -8.99 -0.05
CA THR A 441 -13.19 -8.18 0.77
C THR A 441 -13.77 -7.03 -0.05
N TRP A 442 -14.94 -6.55 0.35
CA TRP A 442 -15.68 -5.46 -0.32
C TRP A 442 -16.17 -4.44 0.69
N SER A 443 -15.38 -4.17 1.71
CA SER A 443 -15.70 -3.21 2.77
C SER A 443 -15.89 -1.79 2.24
N ILE A 444 -15.15 -1.37 1.21
CA ILE A 444 -15.32 -0.05 0.59
C ILE A 444 -16.68 0.02 -0.11
N VAL A 445 -16.97 -0.93 -1.02
CA VAL A 445 -18.26 -0.99 -1.74
C VAL A 445 -19.42 -1.01 -0.75
N ARG A 446 -19.35 -1.90 0.24
CA ARG A 446 -20.38 -1.99 1.28
C ARG A 446 -20.56 -0.69 2.04
N ALA A 447 -19.47 -0.03 2.45
CA ALA A 447 -19.58 1.25 3.16
C ALA A 447 -20.28 2.32 2.29
N THR A 448 -20.00 2.37 1.00
CA THR A 448 -20.70 3.29 0.06
C THR A 448 -22.15 2.93 -0.18
N GLU A 449 -22.54 1.67 -0.05
CA GLU A 449 -23.95 1.25 -0.22
C GLU A 449 -24.75 1.44 1.08
N GLU A 450 -24.17 1.02 2.22
CA GLU A 450 -24.83 1.00 3.53
C GLU A 450 -25.00 2.38 4.13
N ILE A 451 -24.15 3.35 3.80
CA ILE A 451 -24.32 4.74 4.25
C ILE A 451 -25.71 5.30 3.90
N ARG A 452 -26.31 4.88 2.78
CA ARG A 452 -27.67 5.29 2.37
C ARG A 452 -28.78 4.79 3.30
N VAL A 453 -28.49 3.74 4.07
CA VAL A 453 -29.39 3.19 5.09
C VAL A 453 -29.20 3.95 6.41
N VAL A 454 -27.97 4.38 6.68
CA VAL A 454 -27.56 5.02 7.92
C VAL A 454 -27.98 6.49 7.95
N VAL A 455 -27.72 7.25 6.89
CA VAL A 455 -27.99 8.71 6.84
C VAL A 455 -29.11 9.09 5.86
N GLY A 456 -29.78 10.20 6.16
CA GLY A 456 -30.89 10.72 5.36
C GLY A 456 -30.45 11.31 4.02
N LYS A 457 -31.40 11.56 3.11
CA LYS A 457 -31.13 12.13 1.77
C LYS A 457 -30.49 13.53 1.83
N ASN A 458 -30.79 14.31 2.87
CA ASN A 458 -30.26 15.65 3.07
C ASN A 458 -28.96 15.65 3.88
N ALA A 459 -28.34 14.48 4.09
CA ALA A 459 -27.08 14.40 4.81
C ALA A 459 -25.94 15.06 4.01
N SER A 460 -25.11 15.77 4.75
CA SER A 460 -23.85 16.37 4.30
C SER A 460 -22.72 15.84 5.19
N LEU A 461 -21.66 15.32 4.58
CA LEU A 461 -20.58 14.57 5.25
C LEU A 461 -19.27 15.37 5.28
N VAL A 462 -18.56 15.35 6.40
CA VAL A 462 -17.23 15.98 6.50
C VAL A 462 -16.22 15.09 7.19
N GLY A 463 -14.95 15.18 6.82
CA GLY A 463 -13.86 14.42 7.45
C GLY A 463 -13.07 13.58 6.46
N ALA A 464 -12.18 12.74 6.98
CA ALA A 464 -11.21 12.01 6.16
C ALA A 464 -11.87 10.99 5.21
N TYR A 465 -13.00 10.40 5.62
CA TYR A 465 -13.71 9.36 4.87
C TYR A 465 -14.96 9.87 4.14
N ALA A 466 -15.28 11.16 4.25
CA ALA A 466 -16.49 11.73 3.65
C ALA A 466 -16.56 11.50 2.13
N HIS A 467 -15.43 11.62 1.41
CA HIS A 467 -15.37 11.36 -0.03
C HIS A 467 -15.60 9.89 -0.38
N LEU A 468 -15.08 8.96 0.43
CA LEU A 468 -15.32 7.53 0.24
C LEU A 468 -16.81 7.25 0.44
N LEU A 469 -17.38 7.65 1.58
CA LEU A 469 -18.78 7.35 1.91
C LEU A 469 -19.76 8.04 0.96
N ALA A 470 -19.46 9.25 0.48
CA ALA A 470 -20.30 9.95 -0.49
C ALA A 470 -20.14 9.44 -1.93
N PHE A 471 -19.15 8.59 -2.21
CA PHE A 471 -18.86 8.15 -3.57
C PHE A 471 -20.04 7.35 -4.16
N GLY A 472 -20.53 7.81 -5.31
CA GLY A 472 -21.72 7.23 -5.98
C GLY A 472 -23.07 7.63 -5.38
N ASN A 473 -23.09 8.48 -4.34
CA ASN A 473 -24.31 8.78 -3.56
C ASN A 473 -24.76 10.25 -3.58
N SER A 474 -24.02 11.13 -4.26
CA SER A 474 -24.34 12.56 -4.41
C SER A 474 -24.49 13.36 -3.12
N TYR A 475 -24.11 12.82 -1.96
CA TYR A 475 -24.10 13.57 -0.71
C TYR A 475 -23.09 14.72 -0.82
N PRO A 476 -23.46 15.96 -0.46
CA PRO A 476 -22.50 17.02 -0.23
C PRO A 476 -21.44 16.53 0.75
N HIS A 477 -20.18 16.76 0.42
CA HIS A 477 -19.09 16.30 1.24
C HIS A 477 -17.89 17.24 1.18
N HIS A 478 -17.11 17.22 2.25
CA HIS A 478 -15.87 17.98 2.35
C HIS A 478 -14.81 17.19 3.12
N ARG A 479 -13.55 17.27 2.68
CA ARG A 479 -12.47 16.67 3.45
C ARG A 479 -12.07 17.64 4.54
N LEU A 480 -12.04 17.14 5.77
CA LEU A 480 -11.40 17.84 6.86
C LEU A 480 -10.21 17.01 7.35
N ARG A 481 -9.04 17.64 7.43
CA ARG A 481 -7.88 17.09 8.12
C ARG A 481 -7.62 18.01 9.31
N LEU A 482 -7.73 17.45 10.50
CA LEU A 482 -7.52 18.18 11.73
C LEU A 482 -6.00 18.32 11.97
N ASP A 483 -5.49 19.54 11.91
CA ASP A 483 -4.17 19.92 12.39
C ASP A 483 -4.31 20.68 13.71
N PRO A 484 -4.00 20.06 14.87
CA PRO A 484 -4.07 20.70 16.17
C PRO A 484 -3.29 22.01 16.34
N ARG A 485 -2.36 22.32 15.42
CA ARG A 485 -1.52 23.52 15.48
C ARG A 485 -2.10 24.70 14.72
N LEU A 486 -2.95 24.44 13.73
CA LEU A 486 -3.45 25.43 12.78
C LEU A 486 -4.96 25.62 12.88
N ASP A 487 -5.67 24.57 13.30
CA ASP A 487 -7.13 24.55 13.26
C ASP A 487 -7.73 24.84 14.63
N HIS A 488 -8.78 25.67 14.65
CA HIS A 488 -9.68 25.85 15.80
C HIS A 488 -11.10 25.60 15.28
N HIS A 489 -11.58 24.37 15.42
CA HIS A 489 -12.92 23.99 14.99
C HIS A 489 -13.86 23.88 16.18
N THR A 490 -14.97 24.61 16.11
CA THR A 490 -16.09 24.50 17.04
C THR A 490 -17.28 23.87 16.34
N CYS A 491 -18.32 23.53 17.09
CA CYS A 491 -19.59 23.05 16.54
C CYS A 491 -20.18 24.05 15.53
N GLU A 492 -20.04 25.35 15.80
CA GLU A 492 -20.51 26.42 14.91
C GLU A 492 -19.83 26.39 13.54
N THR A 493 -18.53 26.08 13.48
CA THR A 493 -17.79 25.99 12.21
C THR A 493 -18.42 24.94 11.29
N PHE A 494 -18.85 23.81 11.84
CA PHE A 494 -19.50 22.75 11.07
C PHE A 494 -20.94 23.09 10.67
N VAL A 495 -21.68 23.74 11.57
CA VAL A 495 -23.04 24.21 11.29
C VAL A 495 -23.04 25.27 10.19
N GLN A 496 -22.12 26.25 10.25
CA GLN A 496 -21.95 27.26 9.20
C GLN A 496 -21.57 26.64 7.86
N GLY A 497 -20.79 25.55 7.88
CA GLY A 497 -20.48 24.77 6.68
C GLY A 497 -21.64 23.90 6.15
N GLY A 498 -22.78 23.86 6.85
CA GLY A 498 -23.93 23.04 6.46
C GLY A 498 -23.67 21.53 6.55
N PHE A 499 -22.77 21.10 7.42
CA PHE A 499 -22.45 19.69 7.61
C PHE A 499 -23.34 19.06 8.69
N THR A 500 -23.75 17.81 8.44
CA THR A 500 -24.64 17.05 9.34
C THR A 500 -23.93 15.90 10.03
N HIS A 501 -22.88 15.36 9.39
CA HIS A 501 -22.11 14.24 9.91
C HIS A 501 -20.63 14.46 9.72
N PHE A 502 -19.87 14.01 10.71
CA PHE A 502 -18.43 14.03 10.72
C PHE A 502 -17.88 12.61 10.78
N THR A 503 -16.89 12.30 9.93
CA THR A 503 -16.25 11.00 9.82
C THR A 503 -14.83 11.07 10.39
N ALA A 504 -14.50 10.18 11.32
CA ALA A 504 -13.19 10.11 11.93
C ALA A 504 -12.73 8.67 12.11
N ASP A 505 -11.43 8.44 11.99
CA ASP A 505 -10.85 7.16 12.38
C ASP A 505 -10.85 7.01 13.91
N THR A 506 -11.36 5.88 14.40
CA THR A 506 -11.53 5.61 15.83
C THR A 506 -10.20 5.56 16.59
N VAL A 507 -9.13 5.10 15.95
CA VAL A 507 -7.85 4.78 16.61
C VAL A 507 -6.92 5.98 16.62
N GLU A 508 -6.83 6.73 15.52
CA GLU A 508 -5.91 7.86 15.38
C GLU A 508 -6.61 9.22 15.56
N ALA A 509 -7.79 9.41 14.97
CA ALA A 509 -8.43 10.72 14.92
C ALA A 509 -9.20 11.02 16.22
N ILE A 510 -9.95 10.06 16.78
CA ILE A 510 -10.73 10.29 18.01
C ILE A 510 -9.84 10.69 19.20
N PRO A 511 -8.70 10.03 19.51
CA PRO A 511 -7.84 10.49 20.61
C PRO A 511 -7.22 11.88 20.38
N THR A 512 -7.08 12.29 19.11
CA THR A 512 -6.62 13.63 18.75
C THR A 512 -7.74 14.65 19.00
N LEU A 513 -8.97 14.32 18.63
CA LEU A 513 -10.17 15.13 18.91
C LEU A 513 -10.41 15.32 20.40
N VAL A 514 -10.31 14.26 21.20
CA VAL A 514 -10.44 14.35 22.67
C VAL A 514 -9.42 15.32 23.26
N ARG A 515 -8.18 15.32 22.74
CA ARG A 515 -7.09 16.14 23.27
C ARG A 515 -7.12 17.59 22.81
N HIS A 516 -7.51 17.85 21.56
CA HIS A 516 -7.34 19.16 20.93
C HIS A 516 -8.64 19.84 20.52
N PHE A 517 -9.73 19.09 20.38
CA PHE A 517 -11.04 19.58 19.94
C PHE A 517 -12.19 19.00 20.78
N PRO A 518 -12.13 19.07 22.12
CA PRO A 518 -13.11 18.41 22.99
C PRO A 518 -14.53 18.97 22.81
N GLU A 519 -14.67 20.24 22.41
CA GLU A 519 -15.97 20.85 22.13
C GLU A 519 -16.70 20.19 20.96
N LEU A 520 -15.97 19.76 19.94
CA LEU A 520 -16.55 19.06 18.79
C LEU A 520 -17.20 17.74 19.20
N LEU A 521 -16.60 17.04 20.17
CA LEU A 521 -17.15 15.79 20.71
C LEU A 521 -18.38 16.02 21.61
N ARG A 522 -18.58 17.23 22.14
CA ARG A 522 -19.74 17.54 23.01
C ARG A 522 -21.03 17.73 22.22
N CYS A 523 -20.93 18.13 20.95
CA CYS A 523 -22.07 18.35 20.06
C CYS A 523 -22.19 17.28 18.98
N THR A 524 -21.52 16.13 19.18
CA THR A 524 -21.62 15.02 18.26
C THR A 524 -22.03 13.74 18.95
N THR A 525 -22.85 12.95 18.26
CA THR A 525 -23.33 11.65 18.72
C THR A 525 -22.84 10.55 17.78
N LEU A 526 -22.29 9.46 18.33
CA LEU A 526 -21.87 8.31 17.54
C LEU A 526 -23.07 7.61 16.89
N VAL A 527 -23.15 7.67 15.57
CA VAL A 527 -24.17 6.97 14.80
C VAL A 527 -23.78 5.51 14.66
N ASP A 528 -22.65 5.20 14.03
CA ASP A 528 -22.11 3.85 13.92
C ASP A 528 -20.63 3.86 13.56
N THR A 529 -19.96 2.72 13.71
CA THR A 529 -18.58 2.48 13.30
C THR A 529 -18.57 1.57 12.07
N PHE A 530 -17.99 2.06 10.98
CA PHE A 530 -17.72 1.30 9.77
C PHE A 530 -16.35 0.62 9.88
N TYR A 531 -16.25 -0.65 9.50
CA TYR A 531 -14.96 -1.32 9.36
C TYR A 531 -14.53 -1.35 7.90
N ILE A 532 -13.72 -0.38 7.50
CA ILE A 532 -13.23 -0.21 6.13
C ILE A 532 -11.79 -0.71 6.06
N ARG A 533 -11.57 -1.83 5.37
CA ARG A 533 -10.26 -2.50 5.27
C ARG A 533 -9.61 -2.78 6.63
N GLY A 534 -10.44 -3.06 7.64
CA GLY A 534 -10.01 -3.35 9.01
C GLY A 534 -9.65 -2.12 9.86
N PHE A 535 -9.85 -0.91 9.34
CA PHE A 535 -9.86 0.33 10.12
C PHE A 535 -11.27 0.60 10.63
N ALA A 536 -11.37 1.00 11.89
CA ALA A 536 -12.61 1.46 12.51
C ALA A 536 -12.80 2.95 12.19
N VAL A 537 -13.93 3.26 11.54
CA VAL A 537 -14.28 4.61 11.08
C VAL A 537 -15.60 5.00 11.71
N ASP A 538 -15.56 5.92 12.65
CA ASP A 538 -16.74 6.46 13.30
C ASP A 538 -17.44 7.46 12.41
N LEU A 539 -18.75 7.28 12.27
CA LEU A 539 -19.67 8.25 11.73
C LEU A 539 -20.37 8.94 12.91
N LEU A 540 -20.06 10.21 13.11
CA LEU A 540 -20.60 11.05 14.17
C LEU A 540 -21.65 11.99 13.57
N ARG A 541 -22.85 12.08 14.14
CA ARG A 541 -23.84 13.11 13.79
C ARG A 541 -23.50 14.39 14.52
N ILE A 542 -23.64 15.54 13.87
CA ILE A 542 -23.54 16.86 14.49
C ILE A 542 -24.93 17.25 15.00
N ASP A 543 -25.11 17.26 16.32
CA ASP A 543 -26.44 17.37 16.96
C ASP A 543 -27.07 18.76 16.81
N VAL A 544 -26.25 19.77 16.61
CA VAL A 544 -26.68 21.17 16.40
C VAL A 544 -26.96 21.50 14.92
N ALA A 545 -26.84 20.54 14.00
CA ALA A 545 -27.11 20.76 12.59
C ALA A 545 -28.61 20.99 12.35
N SER A 546 -28.98 22.20 11.91
CA SER A 546 -30.35 22.54 11.59
C SER A 546 -30.83 21.86 10.30
N GLY A 547 -32.10 21.45 10.26
CA GLY A 547 -32.73 20.89 9.05
C GLY A 547 -32.38 19.43 8.73
N TYR A 548 -31.68 18.73 9.63
CA TYR A 548 -31.45 17.28 9.52
C TYR A 548 -32.36 16.50 10.47
N THR A 549 -33.07 15.50 9.95
CA THR A 549 -33.89 14.59 10.77
C THR A 549 -33.21 13.23 10.86
N PRO A 550 -32.98 12.69 12.07
CA PRO A 550 -32.37 11.39 12.25
C PRO A 550 -33.13 10.29 11.53
N THR A 551 -32.41 9.40 10.85
CA THR A 551 -33.02 8.24 10.20
C THR A 551 -33.53 7.23 11.23
N PRO A 552 -34.43 6.28 10.86
CA PRO A 552 -34.76 5.18 11.75
C PRO A 552 -33.52 4.39 12.20
N PHE A 553 -32.47 4.32 11.37
CA PHE A 553 -31.21 3.67 11.75
C PHE A 553 -30.54 4.42 12.90
N GLU A 554 -30.39 5.74 12.78
CA GLU A 554 -29.84 6.58 13.85
C GLU A 554 -30.69 6.51 15.13
N VAL A 555 -32.02 6.55 15.00
CA VAL A 555 -32.92 6.43 16.16
C VAL A 555 -32.73 5.07 16.84
N GLY A 556 -32.62 3.98 16.09
CA GLY A 556 -32.32 2.65 16.65
C GLY A 556 -31.01 2.64 17.43
N ARG A 557 -29.97 3.31 16.91
CA ARG A 557 -28.67 3.48 17.59
C ARG A 557 -28.74 4.33 18.85
N MET A 558 -29.55 5.39 18.84
CA MET A 558 -29.82 6.21 20.02
C MET A 558 -30.51 5.38 21.12
N ARG A 559 -31.53 4.57 20.77
CA ARG A 559 -32.17 3.63 21.70
C ARG A 559 -31.21 2.62 22.31
N MET A 560 -30.28 2.09 21.51
CA MET A 560 -29.21 1.22 22.03
C MET A 560 -28.30 1.96 23.02
N ALA A 561 -27.95 3.22 22.77
CA ALA A 561 -27.15 4.02 23.69
C ALA A 561 -27.89 4.31 25.01
N GLU A 562 -29.22 4.45 24.95
CA GLU A 562 -30.12 4.54 26.10
C GLU A 562 -30.36 3.19 26.80
N GLN A 563 -29.82 2.09 26.28
CA GLN A 563 -30.08 0.71 26.71
C GLN A 563 -31.55 0.26 26.57
N ASP A 564 -32.35 0.97 25.77
CA ASP A 564 -33.68 0.54 25.37
C ASP A 564 -33.57 -0.48 24.23
N TRP A 565 -33.16 -1.70 24.61
CA TRP A 565 -32.90 -2.79 23.67
C TRP A 565 -34.17 -3.29 22.98
N ASP A 566 -35.34 -3.16 23.61
CA ASP A 566 -36.62 -3.56 23.02
C ASP A 566 -37.02 -2.62 21.88
N ALA A 567 -36.99 -1.29 22.09
CA ALA A 567 -37.27 -0.33 21.03
C ALA A 567 -36.23 -0.42 19.91
N ALA A 568 -34.95 -0.57 20.25
CA ALA A 568 -33.89 -0.76 19.27
C ALA A 568 -34.13 -1.99 18.38
N ALA A 569 -34.41 -3.15 18.99
CA ALA A 569 -34.66 -4.39 18.26
C ALA A 569 -35.86 -4.26 17.32
N GLU A 570 -36.94 -3.61 17.75
CA GLU A 570 -38.11 -3.38 16.90
C GLU A 570 -37.79 -2.51 15.69
N ILE A 571 -37.04 -1.42 15.88
CA ILE A 571 -36.59 -0.54 14.79
C ILE A 571 -35.73 -1.31 13.80
N PHE A 572 -34.72 -2.05 14.28
CA PHE A 572 -33.83 -2.81 13.39
C PHE A 572 -34.55 -3.98 12.70
N LEU A 573 -35.57 -4.56 13.31
CA LEU A 573 -36.42 -5.57 12.68
C LEU A 573 -37.21 -4.99 11.49
N ARG A 574 -37.78 -3.79 11.65
CA ARG A 574 -38.44 -3.06 10.54
C ARG A 574 -37.44 -2.68 9.46
N LEU A 575 -36.26 -2.18 9.84
CA LEU A 575 -35.18 -1.85 8.89
C LEU A 575 -34.70 -3.09 8.13
N ARG A 576 -34.58 -4.25 8.77
CA ARG A 576 -34.20 -5.51 8.12
C ARG A 576 -35.17 -5.88 7.00
N SER A 577 -36.46 -5.64 7.20
CA SER A 577 -37.48 -5.91 6.18
C SER A 577 -37.33 -5.02 4.95
N ARG A 578 -36.84 -3.78 5.14
CA ARG A 578 -36.59 -2.82 4.05
C ARG A 578 -35.20 -2.96 3.42
N TYR A 579 -34.21 -3.38 4.21
CA TYR A 579 -32.80 -3.46 3.85
C TYR A 579 -32.20 -4.81 4.24
N PRO A 580 -32.69 -5.93 3.69
CA PRO A 580 -32.28 -7.28 4.11
C PRO A 580 -30.82 -7.62 3.78
N ALA A 581 -30.18 -6.83 2.93
CA ALA A 581 -28.77 -7.00 2.56
C ALA A 581 -27.81 -6.18 3.44
N SER A 582 -28.31 -5.27 4.29
CA SER A 582 -27.45 -4.41 5.11
C SER A 582 -26.88 -5.18 6.30
N SER A 583 -25.56 -5.38 6.28
CA SER A 583 -24.81 -5.97 7.37
C SER A 583 -24.85 -5.13 8.64
N LEU A 584 -24.88 -3.79 8.54
CA LEU A 584 -25.02 -2.91 9.71
C LEU A 584 -26.38 -3.08 10.39
N VAL A 585 -27.47 -3.17 9.62
CA VAL A 585 -28.82 -3.40 10.18
C VAL A 585 -28.88 -4.74 10.89
N LEU A 586 -28.36 -5.80 10.24
CA LEU A 586 -28.33 -7.15 10.81
C LEU A 586 -27.44 -7.23 12.06
N ARG A 587 -26.28 -6.57 12.03
CA ARG A 587 -25.38 -6.48 13.18
C ARG A 587 -26.05 -5.78 14.35
N ASN A 588 -26.62 -4.59 14.14
CA ASN A 588 -27.24 -3.83 15.22
C ASN A 588 -28.51 -4.53 15.76
N LEU A 589 -29.27 -5.24 14.90
CA LEU A 589 -30.34 -6.15 15.34
C LEU A 589 -29.77 -7.27 16.24
N GLY A 590 -28.68 -7.91 15.83
CA GLY A 590 -28.02 -8.95 16.61
C GLY A 590 -27.55 -8.46 17.97
N ILE A 591 -26.98 -7.24 18.04
CA ILE A 591 -26.56 -6.62 19.31
C ILE A 591 -27.77 -6.36 20.20
N ALA A 592 -28.85 -5.77 19.66
CA ALA A 592 -30.07 -5.53 20.43
C ALA A 592 -30.67 -6.84 20.97
N GLU A 593 -30.78 -7.89 20.14
CA GLU A 593 -31.29 -9.20 20.57
C GLU A 593 -30.36 -9.91 21.57
N PHE A 594 -29.05 -9.71 21.46
CA PHE A 594 -28.08 -10.23 22.43
C PHE A 594 -28.32 -9.63 23.82
N HIS A 595 -28.49 -8.31 23.90
CA HIS A 595 -28.76 -7.62 25.17
C HIS A 595 -30.16 -7.91 25.73
N ARG A 596 -31.12 -8.33 24.89
CA ARG A 596 -32.43 -8.87 25.33
C ARG A 596 -32.36 -10.32 25.84
N GLY A 597 -31.17 -10.94 25.84
CA GLY A 597 -30.98 -12.34 26.20
C GLY A 597 -31.50 -13.35 25.16
N ARG A 598 -31.94 -12.88 23.98
CA ARG A 598 -32.46 -13.72 22.90
C ARG A 598 -31.32 -14.26 22.02
N PHE A 599 -30.43 -15.05 22.63
CA PHE A 599 -29.17 -15.49 22.01
C PHE A 599 -29.34 -16.25 20.69
N GLU A 600 -30.44 -16.97 20.46
CA GLU A 600 -30.72 -17.63 19.17
C GLU A 600 -31.08 -16.65 18.06
N ALA A 601 -31.88 -15.62 18.38
CA ALA A 601 -32.19 -14.57 17.42
C ALA A 601 -30.94 -13.74 17.10
N ALA A 602 -30.14 -13.42 18.12
CA ALA A 602 -28.87 -12.72 17.97
C ALA A 602 -27.88 -13.49 17.10
N ALA A 603 -27.68 -14.80 17.34
CA ALA A 603 -26.78 -15.64 16.55
C ALA A 603 -27.17 -15.63 15.07
N ARG A 604 -28.45 -15.84 14.75
CA ARG A 604 -28.95 -15.77 13.37
C ARG A 604 -28.67 -14.42 12.72
N ALA A 605 -28.94 -13.32 13.42
CA ALA A 605 -28.69 -11.98 12.90
C ALA A 605 -27.18 -11.73 12.65
N PHE A 606 -26.29 -12.22 13.52
CA PHE A 606 -24.85 -12.12 13.31
C PHE A 606 -24.33 -13.02 12.19
N GLU A 607 -24.84 -14.24 12.05
CA GLU A 607 -24.52 -15.15 10.95
C GLU A 607 -24.98 -14.56 9.61
N GLU A 608 -26.19 -14.00 9.56
CA GLU A 608 -26.68 -13.26 8.41
C GLU A 608 -25.79 -12.04 8.13
N ALA A 609 -25.43 -11.24 9.14
CA ALA A 609 -24.52 -10.11 8.98
C ALA A 609 -23.16 -10.55 8.41
N LEU A 610 -22.57 -11.65 8.90
CA LEU A 610 -21.31 -12.21 8.41
C LEU A 610 -21.42 -12.85 7.02
N SER A 611 -22.62 -13.30 6.61
CA SER A 611 -22.87 -13.75 5.25
C SER A 611 -22.81 -12.59 4.23
N ARG A 612 -23.22 -11.38 4.66
CA ARG A 612 -23.14 -10.13 3.85
C ARG A 612 -21.78 -9.46 3.98
N HIS A 613 -21.23 -9.47 5.19
CA HIS A 613 -19.95 -8.88 5.55
C HIS A 613 -19.09 -9.84 6.37
N ARG A 614 -18.40 -10.75 5.67
CA ARG A 614 -17.51 -11.76 6.28
C ARG A 614 -16.44 -11.17 7.20
N SER A 615 -16.03 -9.93 6.94
CA SER A 615 -15.01 -9.20 7.69
C SER A 615 -15.59 -8.18 8.69
N ASP A 616 -16.84 -8.34 9.15
CA ASP A 616 -17.37 -7.54 10.26
C ASP A 616 -16.83 -8.07 11.61
N PRO A 617 -15.93 -7.32 12.29
CA PRO A 617 -15.32 -7.80 13.51
C PRO A 617 -16.28 -7.78 14.70
N GLN A 618 -17.28 -6.90 14.72
CA GLN A 618 -18.26 -6.82 15.81
C GLN A 618 -19.22 -8.00 15.76
N ALA A 619 -19.77 -8.33 14.59
CA ALA A 619 -20.65 -9.49 14.44
C ALA A 619 -19.94 -10.79 14.82
N ALA A 620 -18.69 -10.98 14.38
CA ALA A 620 -17.87 -12.14 14.75
C ALA A 620 -17.53 -12.18 16.26
N PHE A 621 -17.31 -11.02 16.89
CA PHE A 621 -17.05 -10.93 18.32
C PHE A 621 -18.26 -11.40 19.16
N PHE A 622 -19.45 -10.88 18.87
CA PHE A 622 -20.67 -11.26 19.59
C PHE A 622 -21.08 -12.71 19.31
N LEU A 623 -20.88 -13.22 18.09
CA LEU A 623 -21.09 -14.64 17.80
C LEU A 623 -20.17 -15.53 18.65
N GLY A 624 -18.91 -15.12 18.86
CA GLY A 624 -17.99 -15.78 19.78
C GLY A 624 -18.47 -15.77 21.22
N MET A 625 -19.02 -14.65 21.70
CA MET A 625 -19.64 -14.54 23.03
C MET A 625 -20.83 -15.48 23.20
N ILE A 626 -21.70 -15.57 22.17
CA ILE A 626 -22.86 -16.48 22.18
C ILE A 626 -22.41 -17.93 22.23
N HIS A 627 -21.45 -18.33 21.38
CA HIS A 627 -20.91 -19.70 21.41
C HIS A 627 -20.25 -20.04 22.74
N ALA A 628 -19.52 -19.09 23.34
CA ALA A 628 -18.91 -19.28 24.66
C ALA A 628 -19.98 -19.51 25.75
N ASN A 629 -21.07 -18.73 25.72
CA ASN A 629 -22.20 -18.89 26.65
C ASN A 629 -22.88 -20.26 26.52
N ARG A 630 -22.93 -20.83 25.30
CA ARG A 630 -23.49 -22.16 25.03
C ARG A 630 -22.52 -23.33 25.32
N GLY A 631 -21.30 -23.06 25.75
CA GLY A 631 -20.26 -24.10 25.94
C GLY A 631 -19.57 -24.58 24.66
N ASN A 632 -19.86 -23.94 23.52
CA ASN A 632 -19.27 -24.26 22.21
C ASN A 632 -17.88 -23.62 22.06
N GLY A 633 -16.92 -24.13 22.82
CA GLY A 633 -15.60 -23.49 22.97
C GLY A 633 -14.77 -23.43 21.69
N LYS A 634 -14.92 -24.40 20.78
CA LYS A 634 -14.17 -24.42 19.51
C LYS A 634 -14.67 -23.31 18.59
N GLU A 635 -15.98 -23.18 18.49
CA GLU A 635 -16.70 -22.20 17.68
C GLU A 635 -16.48 -20.78 18.23
N ALA A 636 -16.52 -20.61 19.56
CA ALA A 636 -16.22 -19.34 20.22
C ALA A 636 -14.82 -18.82 19.86
N LEU A 637 -13.80 -19.68 20.01
CA LEU A 637 -12.43 -19.33 19.66
C LEU A 637 -12.23 -19.08 18.16
N ALA A 638 -12.98 -19.79 17.30
CA ALA A 638 -12.94 -19.55 15.86
C ALA A 638 -13.52 -18.17 15.49
N ALA A 639 -14.68 -17.82 16.04
CA ALA A 639 -15.35 -16.54 15.80
C ALA A 639 -14.52 -15.36 16.35
N TRP A 640 -13.96 -15.46 17.55
CA TRP A 640 -13.06 -14.43 18.08
C TRP A 640 -11.77 -14.29 17.27
N ARG A 641 -11.21 -15.38 16.74
CA ARG A 641 -10.06 -15.30 15.81
C ARG A 641 -10.43 -14.61 14.50
N GLN A 642 -11.64 -14.81 13.99
CA GLN A 642 -12.13 -14.09 12.83
C GLN A 642 -12.25 -12.59 13.12
N ALA A 643 -12.88 -12.22 14.24
CA ALA A 643 -12.97 -10.83 14.70
C ALA A 643 -11.59 -10.17 14.82
N TYR A 644 -10.62 -10.88 15.41
CA TYR A 644 -9.26 -10.38 15.60
C TYR A 644 -8.51 -10.12 14.28
N ARG A 645 -8.74 -10.97 13.28
CA ARG A 645 -8.16 -10.80 11.94
C ARG A 645 -8.82 -9.66 11.18
N ALA A 646 -10.13 -9.48 11.33
CA ALA A 646 -10.87 -8.40 10.69
C ALA A 646 -10.51 -7.01 11.28
N ALA A 647 -10.32 -6.92 12.59
CA ALA A 647 -9.92 -5.69 13.29
C ALA A 647 -8.41 -5.41 13.22
N VAL A 648 -7.78 -5.59 12.05
CA VAL A 648 -6.31 -5.60 11.94
C VAL A 648 -5.63 -4.30 12.33
N HIS A 649 -6.33 -3.18 12.14
CA HIS A 649 -5.85 -1.85 12.47
C HIS A 649 -6.54 -1.24 13.68
N ASP A 650 -7.31 -2.04 14.44
CA ASP A 650 -8.00 -1.60 15.65
C ASP A 650 -7.42 -2.33 16.89
N PRO A 651 -6.30 -1.81 17.45
CA PRO A 651 -5.66 -2.43 18.60
C PRO A 651 -6.52 -2.36 19.87
N ILE A 652 -7.45 -1.39 19.95
CA ILE A 652 -8.35 -1.26 21.09
C ILE A 652 -9.33 -2.43 21.08
N PHE A 653 -9.98 -2.67 19.93
CA PHE A 653 -10.91 -3.79 19.79
C PHE A 653 -10.20 -5.14 19.87
N ARG A 654 -8.98 -5.27 19.34
CA ARG A 654 -8.16 -6.48 19.50
C ARG A 654 -7.89 -6.82 20.97
N ARG A 655 -7.56 -5.84 21.80
CA ARG A 655 -7.38 -6.06 23.25
C ARG A 655 -8.67 -6.52 23.92
N ARG A 656 -9.83 -5.99 23.51
CA ARG A 656 -11.14 -6.47 23.99
C ARG A 656 -11.37 -7.94 23.63
N ILE A 657 -11.04 -8.34 22.40
CA ILE A 657 -11.14 -9.73 21.95
C ILE A 657 -10.19 -10.64 22.74
N GLU A 658 -8.93 -10.20 22.94
CA GLU A 658 -7.93 -10.93 23.73
C GLU A 658 -8.43 -11.14 25.17
N GLY A 659 -8.97 -10.10 25.80
CA GLY A 659 -9.59 -10.17 27.13
C GLY A 659 -10.75 -11.18 27.20
N ALA A 660 -11.62 -11.23 26.19
CA ALA A 660 -12.70 -12.21 26.12
C ALA A 660 -12.18 -13.65 26.00
N ILE A 661 -11.16 -13.88 25.15
CA ILE A 661 -10.50 -15.18 25.00
C ILE A 661 -9.85 -15.63 26.32
N GLU A 662 -9.18 -14.71 27.02
CA GLU A 662 -8.54 -15.00 28.30
C GLU A 662 -9.55 -15.28 29.42
N ALA A 663 -10.61 -14.50 29.50
CA ALA A 663 -11.72 -14.75 30.43
C ALA A 663 -12.32 -16.14 30.22
N TYR A 664 -12.63 -16.50 28.97
CA TYR A 664 -13.15 -17.82 28.62
C TYR A 664 -12.19 -18.96 29.02
N ARG A 665 -10.89 -18.83 28.69
CA ARG A 665 -9.87 -19.82 29.04
C ARG A 665 -9.71 -19.99 30.55
N ARG A 666 -9.79 -18.90 31.32
CA ARG A 666 -9.74 -18.96 32.79
C ARG A 666 -10.96 -19.68 33.36
N GLY A 667 -12.16 -19.34 32.87
CA GLY A 667 -13.40 -20.02 33.24
C GLY A 667 -13.36 -21.52 32.95
N ALA A 668 -12.93 -21.92 31.75
CA ALA A 668 -12.79 -23.32 31.38
C ALA A 668 -11.76 -24.08 32.25
N ARG A 669 -10.64 -23.44 32.63
CA ARG A 669 -9.65 -24.03 33.55
C ARG A 669 -10.18 -24.16 34.98
N ALA A 670 -10.99 -23.20 35.44
CA ALA A 670 -11.62 -23.25 36.76
C ALA A 670 -12.69 -24.34 36.80
N ALA A 671 -13.54 -24.44 35.78
CA ALA A 671 -14.53 -25.52 35.64
C ALA A 671 -13.87 -26.91 35.57
N GLY A 672 -12.79 -27.07 34.79
CA GLY A 672 -12.02 -28.32 34.76
C GLY A 672 -11.28 -28.66 36.06
N ARG A 673 -11.07 -27.69 36.96
CA ARG A 673 -10.59 -27.93 38.33
C ARG A 673 -11.75 -28.27 39.29
N GLN A 674 -12.92 -27.70 39.11
CA GLN A 674 -14.13 -28.03 39.87
C GLN A 674 -14.77 -29.37 39.48
N GLU A 675 -14.61 -29.85 38.24
CA GLU A 675 -14.97 -31.23 37.90
C GLU A 675 -14.10 -32.27 38.63
N LYS A 676 -12.90 -31.87 39.12
CA LYS A 676 -12.09 -32.67 40.05
C LYS A 676 -12.43 -32.43 41.54
N GLY A 677 -13.38 -31.56 41.84
CA GLY A 677 -13.84 -31.24 43.19
C GLY A 677 -15.15 -30.47 43.19
N GLY A 678 -16.27 -31.18 43.09
CA GLY A 678 -17.62 -30.77 43.51
C GLY A 678 -18.25 -29.49 42.89
N VAL A 679 -19.28 -29.72 42.06
CA VAL A 679 -20.40 -28.88 41.56
C VAL A 679 -20.50 -27.40 42.00
N GLY A 680 -20.64 -26.49 41.02
CA GLY A 680 -21.19 -25.13 41.19
C GLY A 680 -21.25 -24.32 39.88
N SER A 681 -22.34 -23.55 39.70
CA SER A 681 -22.88 -23.00 38.44
C SER A 681 -22.12 -21.86 37.72
N THR A 682 -22.44 -21.74 36.43
CA THR A 682 -22.03 -20.82 35.35
C THR A 682 -22.06 -19.31 35.66
N GLY A 683 -20.97 -18.62 35.33
CA GLY A 683 -20.86 -17.15 35.32
C GLY A 683 -21.01 -16.55 33.91
N VAL A 684 -21.89 -15.56 33.78
CA VAL A 684 -22.11 -14.75 32.57
C VAL A 684 -20.87 -13.89 32.32
N ILE A 685 -20.31 -13.93 31.11
CA ILE A 685 -19.26 -12.98 30.69
C ILE A 685 -19.97 -11.67 30.32
N ASP A 686 -19.86 -10.67 31.18
CA ASP A 686 -20.38 -9.33 30.94
C ASP A 686 -19.62 -8.67 29.78
N ALA A 687 -20.37 -8.20 28.78
CA ALA A 687 -19.85 -7.61 27.55
C ALA A 687 -19.88 -6.07 27.57
N SER A 688 -20.35 -5.44 28.64
CA SER A 688 -20.73 -4.02 28.66
C SER A 688 -19.59 -3.01 28.88
N ARG A 689 -18.32 -3.40 28.80
CA ARG A 689 -17.17 -2.49 28.92
C ARG A 689 -16.13 -2.70 27.83
#